data_AF-A0A8T0BCR6-F1
#
_entry.id   AF-A0A8T0BCR6-F1
#
_cell.length_a   1.000
_cell.length_b   1.000
_cell.length_c   1.000
_cell.angle_alpha   90.00
_cell.angle_beta   90.00
_cell.angle_gamma   90.00
#
_symmetry.space_group_name_H-M   'P 1'
#
loop_
_entity.id
_entity.type
_entity.pdbx_description
1 polymer ?
#
loop_
_entity_poly.entity_id
_entity_poly.type
_entity_poly.pdbx_seq_one_letter_code
_entity_poly.pdbx_strand_id
1 'polypeptide(L)'
;MAFCLAELTLWSSRSSLNVQDTDVGTFQYYEKGEPVFPADQHYYSEKQHFAETRGYPWFLSKRRPERLRDALKELEELLQSNTCVCTKWRTKHCCQMLLSSGVLVTLTLSGSQLERVGIDKTLVGRLPADTISHAVIGERFILLSLVEKSQVCQVYFGRRNQSSPELSSRRLEKLSGADIKVSSLELAGGGGRRTSRRVALNRAQDVGVCWWQGSHDEVWPWSPVPSASERANLVLLGFSESPGLMVLSSIRTSGEPLDCCFSLTQPYQILTVELHKEVHSSTAELHEEANRSNMNFHEDSRIAQTCVYECTRGRLQRLSATALPSVPVSWCRDPSERWLLLGLQDSSVLLLHTETGLQTRVTCPMLPSLLVWHPEGGLIVVAGGQGELQCFDLGLSPLRLQLVFEEEVIGTSLQLAKHVKIPGGLECVEWAHSSMSQGAEGLEVHDLLMLRFHRGPMAALKLRLGVLNGAQLGAGELLQHRLRCGEVDAAIGILGNMDWCMMGADCFRGLISVTDHLLRKPLNEQTEAQLEATLGMFYSPSRALTDTVILEFRDPISRYARRFFHHLLRHQRFEKAFLLALDIRARDLFMDLHYVARDNGEPVLASVAQRKAQELDVEEVTTSDQEESQHTVKQNEVSLSPIKTHPEWTNHGKARKNTRVDSKRKMDRERGKDLAETTVNPSLWPWTQTEFTLNHQKDQVSKDPRKLEVIHFGIV
;
A
#
# COMPACT_ATOMS: atom_id res chain seq x y z
N MET A 1 -17.87 18.72 4.75
CA MET A 1 -17.43 17.32 4.67
C MET A 1 -16.52 17.14 3.47
N ALA A 2 -15.40 16.46 3.62
CA ALA A 2 -14.44 16.23 2.53
C ALA A 2 -15.03 15.31 1.44
N PHE A 3 -14.62 15.54 0.19
CA PHE A 3 -15.06 14.76 -0.97
C PHE A 3 -14.07 14.86 -2.14
N CYS A 4 -14.10 13.86 -3.02
CA CYS A 4 -13.45 13.84 -4.31
C CYS A 4 -14.50 14.01 -5.40
N LEU A 5 -14.37 15.09 -6.18
CA LEU A 5 -15.18 15.32 -7.36
C LEU A 5 -14.60 14.52 -8.54
N ALA A 6 -15.45 13.93 -9.37
CA ALA A 6 -15.02 13.10 -10.49
C ALA A 6 -15.89 13.29 -11.74
N GLU A 7 -15.34 12.93 -12.89
CA GLU A 7 -16.06 12.84 -14.16
C GLU A 7 -15.91 11.43 -14.73
N LEU A 8 -16.99 10.88 -15.25
CA LEU A 8 -17.04 9.55 -15.84
C LEU A 8 -17.07 9.66 -17.36
N THR A 9 -16.11 9.04 -18.05
CA THR A 9 -16.10 8.93 -19.51
C THR A 9 -16.28 7.47 -19.90
N LEU A 10 -17.42 7.14 -20.50
CA LEU A 10 -17.74 5.82 -21.03
C LEU A 10 -17.22 5.72 -22.46
N TRP A 11 -16.26 4.83 -22.71
CA TRP A 11 -15.71 4.62 -24.05
C TRP A 11 -16.61 3.70 -24.86
N SER A 12 -17.80 4.17 -25.20
CA SER A 12 -18.81 3.41 -25.93
C SER A 12 -19.87 4.31 -26.54
N SER A 13 -20.49 3.83 -27.62
CA SER A 13 -21.71 4.40 -28.20
C SER A 13 -22.88 3.43 -28.20
N ARG A 14 -22.85 2.40 -27.34
CA ARG A 14 -23.90 1.37 -27.29
C ARG A 14 -25.16 1.91 -26.62
N SER A 15 -26.32 1.41 -27.06
CA SER A 15 -27.63 1.72 -26.46
C SER A 15 -27.84 1.12 -25.06
N SER A 16 -26.94 0.25 -24.58
CA SER A 16 -26.97 -0.31 -23.22
C SER A 16 -26.56 0.69 -22.13
N LEU A 17 -26.06 1.85 -22.52
CA LEU A 17 -25.72 2.94 -21.60
C LEU A 17 -27.00 3.70 -21.20
N ASN A 18 -27.05 4.10 -19.93
CA ASN A 18 -28.18 4.84 -19.36
C ASN A 18 -27.69 6.16 -18.78
N VAL A 19 -27.19 7.04 -19.66
CA VAL A 19 -26.70 8.36 -19.26
C VAL A 19 -27.82 9.38 -19.46
N GLN A 20 -28.30 9.96 -18.36
CA GLN A 20 -29.29 11.03 -18.39
C GLN A 20 -28.67 12.33 -18.91
N ASP A 21 -29.50 13.21 -19.46
CA ASP A 21 -29.12 14.55 -19.92
C ASP A 21 -28.85 15.51 -18.75
N THR A 22 -29.44 15.27 -17.59
CA THR A 22 -29.15 15.96 -16.32
C THR A 22 -27.80 15.57 -15.70
N ASP A 23 -27.20 14.46 -16.14
CA ASP A 23 -25.93 13.97 -15.63
C ASP A 23 -24.75 14.65 -16.31
N VAL A 24 -24.41 15.85 -15.84
CA VAL A 24 -23.39 16.71 -16.44
C VAL A 24 -21.98 16.10 -16.39
N GLY A 25 -21.69 15.25 -15.40
CA GLY A 25 -20.39 14.65 -15.14
C GLY A 25 -20.11 13.34 -15.86
N THR A 26 -21.09 12.79 -16.57
CA THR A 26 -20.94 11.55 -17.33
C THR A 26 -21.02 11.79 -18.84
N PHE A 27 -19.96 11.38 -19.53
CA PHE A 27 -19.77 11.51 -20.97
C PHE A 27 -19.81 10.15 -21.66
N GLN A 28 -20.42 10.10 -22.83
CA GLN A 28 -20.44 8.95 -23.74
C GLN A 28 -20.36 9.43 -25.19
N TYR A 29 -20.16 8.51 -26.13
CA TYR A 29 -20.16 8.83 -27.56
C TYR A 29 -21.54 8.60 -28.19
N TYR A 30 -21.96 9.48 -29.10
CA TYR A 30 -23.24 9.37 -29.80
C TYR A 30 -23.07 9.04 -31.29
N GLU A 31 -24.06 8.36 -31.87
CA GLU A 31 -24.12 8.10 -33.31
C GLU A 31 -24.82 9.24 -34.06
N LYS A 32 -24.33 9.59 -35.26
CA LYS A 32 -24.95 10.64 -36.09
C LYS A 32 -26.19 10.05 -36.76
N GLY A 33 -27.35 10.64 -36.49
CA GLY A 33 -28.62 10.26 -37.14
C GLY A 33 -29.53 9.37 -36.30
N GLU A 34 -29.14 8.99 -35.07
CA GLU A 34 -30.13 8.50 -34.10
C GLU A 34 -30.96 9.70 -33.62
N PRO A 35 -32.30 9.65 -33.73
CA PRO A 35 -33.14 10.68 -33.17
C PRO A 35 -33.11 10.52 -31.65
N VAL A 36 -32.19 11.22 -31.00
CA VAL A 36 -32.24 11.42 -29.55
C VAL A 36 -33.25 12.55 -29.28
N PHE A 37 -34.50 12.28 -29.60
CA PHE A 37 -35.64 13.02 -29.05
C PHE A 37 -36.56 12.04 -28.31
N PRO A 38 -36.09 11.31 -27.28
CA PRO A 38 -37.04 10.91 -26.25
C PRO A 38 -37.70 12.19 -25.75
N ALA A 39 -39.03 12.21 -25.62
CA ALA A 39 -39.77 13.34 -25.06
C ALA A 39 -39.27 13.78 -23.65
N ASP A 40 -38.39 12.97 -23.04
CA ASP A 40 -37.85 13.14 -21.70
C ASP A 40 -36.47 13.83 -21.63
N GLN A 41 -35.74 14.02 -22.74
CA GLN A 41 -34.38 14.62 -22.73
C GLN A 41 -34.38 16.12 -23.08
N HIS A 42 -34.77 16.93 -22.10
CA HIS A 42 -34.96 18.37 -22.26
C HIS A 42 -33.66 19.18 -22.34
N TYR A 43 -32.55 18.66 -21.78
CA TYR A 43 -31.26 19.34 -21.68
C TYR A 43 -30.20 18.76 -22.65
N TYR A 44 -30.62 17.98 -23.65
CA TYR A 44 -29.70 17.28 -24.56
C TYR A 44 -28.78 18.25 -25.32
N SER A 45 -29.36 19.33 -25.86
CA SER A 45 -28.63 20.30 -26.69
C SER A 45 -27.62 21.09 -25.85
N GLU A 46 -28.02 21.44 -24.63
CA GLU A 46 -27.22 22.12 -23.63
C GLU A 46 -26.05 21.25 -23.19
N LYS A 47 -26.30 19.96 -22.88
CA LYS A 47 -25.24 19.00 -22.52
C LYS A 47 -24.27 18.77 -23.67
N GLN A 48 -24.77 18.68 -24.91
CA GLN A 48 -23.89 18.58 -26.09
C GLN A 48 -22.97 19.81 -26.19
N HIS A 49 -23.55 21.01 -26.11
CA HIS A 49 -22.77 22.25 -26.17
C HIS A 49 -21.76 22.35 -25.01
N PHE A 50 -22.17 21.96 -23.80
CA PHE A 50 -21.33 21.90 -22.60
C PHE A 50 -20.13 20.96 -22.75
N ALA A 51 -20.34 19.79 -23.37
CA ALA A 51 -19.30 18.81 -23.62
C ALA A 51 -18.32 19.30 -24.69
N GLU A 52 -18.83 19.77 -25.83
CA GLU A 52 -18.01 20.23 -26.96
C GLU A 52 -17.14 21.44 -26.60
N THR A 53 -17.68 22.40 -25.82
CA THR A 53 -16.92 23.57 -25.35
C THR A 53 -15.78 23.21 -24.39
N ARG A 54 -15.85 22.08 -23.70
CA ARG A 54 -14.77 21.53 -22.86
C ARG A 54 -13.84 20.59 -23.60
N GLY A 55 -14.01 20.44 -24.92
CA GLY A 55 -13.18 19.57 -25.74
C GLY A 55 -13.54 18.09 -25.63
N TYR A 56 -14.72 17.74 -25.09
CA TYR A 56 -15.22 16.37 -25.06
C TYR A 56 -15.95 16.06 -26.38
N PRO A 57 -15.47 15.08 -27.16
CA PRO A 57 -16.05 14.79 -28.46
C PRO A 57 -17.41 14.11 -28.31
N TRP A 58 -18.47 14.75 -28.80
CA TRP A 58 -19.81 14.17 -28.82
C TRP A 58 -19.95 13.06 -29.87
N PHE A 59 -19.39 13.30 -31.06
CA PHE A 59 -19.36 12.35 -32.16
C PHE A 59 -17.92 11.93 -32.49
N LEU A 60 -17.66 10.62 -32.53
CA LEU A 60 -16.36 10.11 -32.95
C LEU A 60 -16.13 10.31 -34.46
N SER A 61 -14.91 10.75 -34.80
CA SER A 61 -14.45 10.96 -36.17
C SER A 61 -14.37 9.64 -36.96
N LYS A 62 -14.79 9.69 -38.22
CA LYS A 62 -14.56 8.64 -39.25
C LYS A 62 -13.42 9.00 -40.21
N ARG A 63 -12.80 10.18 -40.06
CA ARG A 63 -11.82 10.70 -41.03
C ARG A 63 -10.47 10.01 -40.85
N ARG A 64 -9.84 9.63 -41.98
CA ARG A 64 -8.45 9.14 -41.98
C ARG A 64 -7.51 10.26 -41.46
N PRO A 65 -6.42 9.89 -40.76
CA PRO A 65 -5.93 8.52 -40.56
C PRO A 65 -6.62 7.75 -39.40
N GLU A 66 -7.31 8.44 -38.49
CA GLU A 66 -7.82 7.87 -37.25
C GLU A 66 -9.31 7.53 -37.34
N ARG A 67 -9.59 6.31 -37.81
CA ARG A 67 -10.94 5.70 -37.83
C ARG A 67 -11.37 5.25 -36.42
N LEU A 68 -11.31 6.15 -35.44
CA LEU A 68 -11.52 5.83 -34.04
C LEU A 68 -12.88 5.16 -33.79
N ARG A 69 -13.93 5.63 -34.46
CA ARG A 69 -15.26 5.01 -34.35
C ARG A 69 -15.25 3.53 -34.75
N ASP A 70 -14.66 3.20 -35.89
CA ASP A 70 -14.68 1.83 -36.41
C ASP A 70 -13.80 0.92 -35.52
N ALA A 71 -12.64 1.45 -35.07
CA ALA A 71 -11.75 0.74 -34.17
C ALA A 71 -12.36 0.51 -32.78
N LEU A 72 -13.16 1.46 -32.27
CA LEU A 72 -13.89 1.29 -31.01
C LEU A 72 -14.97 0.20 -31.14
N LYS A 73 -15.72 0.18 -32.25
CA LYS A 73 -16.70 -0.89 -32.52
C LYS A 73 -16.03 -2.27 -32.59
N GLU A 74 -14.90 -2.37 -33.31
CA GLU A 74 -14.12 -3.61 -33.37
C GLU A 74 -13.62 -4.03 -31.99
N LEU A 75 -13.16 -3.09 -31.16
CA LEU A 75 -12.74 -3.36 -29.79
C LEU A 75 -13.90 -3.89 -28.92
N GLU A 76 -15.10 -3.29 -29.02
CA GLU A 76 -16.28 -3.77 -28.31
C GLU A 76 -16.68 -5.19 -28.73
N GLU A 77 -16.62 -5.52 -30.03
CA GLU A 77 -16.87 -6.87 -30.54
C GLU A 77 -15.83 -7.88 -30.02
N LEU A 78 -14.56 -7.47 -29.97
CA LEU A 78 -13.48 -8.27 -29.42
C LEU A 78 -13.67 -8.52 -27.92
N LEU A 79 -14.06 -7.50 -27.14
CA LEU A 79 -14.35 -7.65 -25.70
C LEU A 79 -15.58 -8.52 -25.42
N GLN A 80 -16.55 -8.57 -26.34
CA GLN A 80 -17.72 -9.45 -26.20
C GLN A 80 -17.38 -10.93 -26.41
N SER A 81 -16.41 -11.21 -27.29
CA SER A 81 -16.02 -12.56 -27.69
C SER A 81 -14.81 -13.11 -26.92
N ASN A 82 -14.00 -12.24 -26.34
CA ASN A 82 -12.74 -12.59 -25.67
C ASN A 82 -12.66 -12.01 -24.27
N THR A 83 -11.92 -12.67 -23.38
CA THR A 83 -11.61 -12.10 -22.07
C THR A 83 -10.35 -11.22 -22.17
N CYS A 84 -10.33 -10.12 -21.43
CA CYS A 84 -9.11 -9.34 -21.24
C CYS A 84 -8.25 -10.03 -20.19
N VAL A 85 -7.09 -10.54 -20.58
CA VAL A 85 -6.22 -11.36 -19.74
C VAL A 85 -5.26 -10.51 -18.90
N CYS A 86 -4.75 -9.42 -19.46
CA CYS A 86 -3.93 -8.48 -18.71
C CYS A 86 -3.98 -7.07 -19.29
N THR A 87 -3.67 -6.11 -18.43
CA THR A 87 -3.56 -4.68 -18.75
C THR A 87 -2.18 -4.18 -18.29
N LYS A 88 -1.66 -3.17 -18.97
CA LYS A 88 -0.43 -2.48 -18.57
C LYS A 88 -0.42 -1.04 -19.07
N TRP A 89 -0.27 -0.11 -18.13
CA TRP A 89 0.01 1.28 -18.43
C TRP A 89 1.50 1.50 -18.75
N ARG A 90 1.77 1.99 -19.96
CA ARG A 90 3.11 2.38 -20.41
C ARG A 90 3.44 3.82 -20.02
N THR A 91 2.41 4.66 -20.03
CA THR A 91 2.40 6.06 -19.59
C THR A 91 0.98 6.34 -19.08
N LYS A 92 0.74 7.48 -18.43
CA LYS A 92 -0.63 7.89 -18.06
C LYS A 92 -1.58 8.08 -19.27
N HIS A 93 -1.02 8.12 -20.48
CA HIS A 93 -1.74 8.33 -21.74
C HIS A 93 -1.80 7.07 -22.62
N CYS A 94 -1.18 5.97 -22.22
CA CYS A 94 -1.06 4.78 -23.07
C CYS A 94 -1.24 3.51 -22.24
N CYS A 95 -2.33 2.80 -22.51
CA CYS A 95 -2.66 1.51 -21.89
C CYS A 95 -2.62 0.40 -22.94
N GLN A 96 -1.98 -0.71 -22.62
CA GLN A 96 -1.99 -1.92 -23.44
C GLN A 96 -2.82 -3.00 -22.78
N MET A 97 -3.57 -3.75 -23.58
CA MET A 97 -4.42 -4.83 -23.12
C MET A 97 -4.19 -6.05 -24.00
N LEU A 98 -4.00 -7.22 -23.40
CA LEU A 98 -3.92 -8.48 -24.12
C LEU A 98 -5.21 -9.27 -23.93
N LEU A 99 -5.85 -9.66 -25.04
CA LEU A 99 -7.04 -10.51 -25.03
C LEU A 99 -6.65 -12.00 -25.09
N SER A 100 -7.57 -12.87 -24.66
CA SER A 100 -7.39 -14.33 -24.65
C SER A 100 -7.06 -14.93 -26.01
N SER A 101 -7.51 -14.30 -27.10
CA SER A 101 -7.20 -14.67 -28.48
C SER A 101 -5.77 -14.31 -28.92
N GLY A 102 -5.02 -13.58 -28.10
CA GLY A 102 -3.69 -13.05 -28.44
C GLY A 102 -3.74 -11.70 -29.16
N VAL A 103 -4.91 -11.07 -29.30
CA VAL A 103 -4.99 -9.70 -29.82
C VAL A 103 -4.44 -8.72 -28.79
N LEU A 104 -3.47 -7.90 -29.20
CA LEU A 104 -2.94 -6.80 -28.40
C LEU A 104 -3.63 -5.51 -28.79
N VAL A 105 -4.34 -4.90 -27.84
CA VAL A 105 -4.99 -3.60 -27.99
C VAL A 105 -4.14 -2.53 -27.31
N THR A 106 -3.88 -1.42 -27.98
CA THR A 106 -3.25 -0.23 -27.41
C THR A 106 -4.24 0.93 -27.43
N LEU A 107 -4.55 1.48 -26.27
CA LEU A 107 -5.41 2.64 -26.07
C LEU A 107 -4.53 3.87 -25.83
N THR A 108 -4.72 4.90 -26.63
CA THR A 108 -4.06 6.20 -26.46
C THR A 108 -5.09 7.22 -25.99
N LEU A 109 -4.79 7.92 -24.89
CA LEU A 109 -5.71 8.81 -24.19
C LEU A 109 -5.17 10.24 -24.15
N SER A 110 -6.10 11.19 -24.34
CA SER A 110 -5.88 12.62 -24.04
C SER A 110 -6.79 13.00 -22.86
N GLY A 111 -6.20 13.09 -21.66
CA GLY A 111 -6.98 13.14 -20.42
C GLY A 111 -7.81 11.86 -20.24
N SER A 112 -9.13 11.99 -20.05
CA SER A 112 -10.06 10.85 -19.98
C SER A 112 -10.58 10.39 -21.35
N GLN A 113 -10.25 11.12 -22.43
CA GLN A 113 -10.79 10.87 -23.76
C GLN A 113 -9.93 9.90 -24.55
N LEU A 114 -10.59 9.00 -25.27
CA LEU A 114 -9.94 8.07 -26.18
C LEU A 114 -9.58 8.78 -27.49
N GLU A 115 -8.29 8.84 -27.80
CA GLU A 115 -7.77 9.46 -29.04
C GLU A 115 -7.55 8.40 -30.12
N ARG A 116 -6.97 7.26 -29.75
CA ARG A 116 -6.65 6.17 -30.69
C ARG A 116 -6.87 4.80 -30.04
N VAL A 117 -7.34 3.87 -30.87
CA VAL A 117 -7.38 2.43 -30.58
C VAL A 117 -6.54 1.71 -31.63
N GLY A 118 -5.41 1.17 -31.21
CA GLY A 118 -4.55 0.31 -32.02
C GLY A 118 -4.88 -1.16 -31.76
N ILE A 119 -5.36 -1.88 -32.77
CA ILE A 119 -5.64 -3.32 -32.68
C ILE A 119 -4.57 -4.06 -33.46
N ASP A 120 -3.77 -4.86 -32.75
CA ASP A 120 -2.71 -5.67 -33.34
C ASP A 120 -3.01 -7.17 -33.18
N LYS A 121 -3.14 -7.86 -34.32
CA LYS A 121 -3.45 -9.29 -34.41
C LYS A 121 -2.20 -10.13 -34.72
N THR A 122 -0.98 -9.60 -34.64
CA THR A 122 0.25 -10.31 -35.04
C THR A 122 0.53 -11.59 -34.26
N LEU A 123 0.03 -11.70 -33.02
CA LEU A 123 0.19 -12.90 -32.20
C LEU A 123 -0.91 -13.94 -32.47
N VAL A 124 -2.01 -13.54 -33.09
CA VAL A 124 -3.09 -14.44 -33.50
C VAL A 124 -2.54 -15.41 -34.54
N GLY A 125 -2.68 -16.72 -34.27
CA GLY A 125 -2.13 -17.79 -35.09
C GLY A 125 -0.66 -18.12 -34.83
N ARG A 126 0.09 -17.28 -34.10
CA ARG A 126 1.43 -17.64 -33.55
C ARG A 126 1.34 -18.30 -32.19
N LEU A 127 0.29 -17.97 -31.44
CA LEU A 127 -0.07 -18.60 -30.18
C LEU A 127 -1.28 -19.52 -30.42
N PRO A 128 -1.46 -20.60 -29.64
CA PRO A 128 -2.67 -21.40 -29.72
C PRO A 128 -3.89 -20.53 -29.36
N ALA A 129 -4.89 -20.49 -30.25
CA ALA A 129 -6.03 -19.59 -30.12
C ALA A 129 -6.85 -19.85 -28.84
N ASP A 130 -7.30 -18.79 -28.17
CA ASP A 130 -8.17 -18.81 -27.00
C ASP A 130 -7.69 -19.67 -25.82
N THR A 131 -6.37 -19.90 -25.74
CA THR A 131 -5.77 -20.69 -24.67
C THR A 131 -5.09 -19.85 -23.60
N ILE A 132 -4.94 -18.54 -23.78
CA ILE A 132 -4.19 -17.69 -22.84
C ILE A 132 -5.01 -17.50 -21.55
N SER A 133 -4.54 -18.06 -20.43
CA SER A 133 -5.18 -17.90 -19.11
C SER A 133 -4.76 -16.63 -18.39
N HIS A 134 -3.47 -16.32 -18.45
CA HIS A 134 -2.86 -15.21 -17.72
C HIS A 134 -1.65 -14.71 -18.48
N ALA A 135 -1.35 -13.42 -18.38
CA ALA A 135 -0.19 -12.84 -19.03
C ALA A 135 0.32 -11.62 -18.26
N VAL A 136 1.59 -11.29 -18.48
CA VAL A 136 2.21 -10.05 -18.03
C VAL A 136 3.01 -9.45 -19.18
N ILE A 137 2.77 -8.17 -19.43
CA ILE A 137 3.42 -7.44 -20.50
C ILE A 137 4.74 -6.83 -19.97
N GLY A 138 5.89 -7.33 -20.43
CA GLY A 138 7.20 -6.75 -20.16
C GLY A 138 7.56 -5.60 -21.12
N GLU A 139 8.80 -5.10 -21.04
CA GLU A 139 9.32 -4.07 -21.98
C GLU A 139 9.73 -4.67 -23.33
N ARG A 140 10.34 -5.86 -23.29
CA ARG A 140 10.90 -6.53 -24.47
C ARG A 140 10.20 -7.83 -24.82
N PHE A 141 9.34 -8.34 -23.94
CA PHE A 141 8.62 -9.58 -24.15
C PHE A 141 7.28 -9.60 -23.42
N ILE A 142 6.39 -10.52 -23.79
CA ILE A 142 5.20 -10.88 -23.01
C ILE A 142 5.45 -12.27 -22.40
N LEU A 143 5.18 -12.41 -21.11
CA LEU A 143 5.10 -13.71 -20.44
C LEU A 143 3.65 -14.14 -20.36
N LEU A 144 3.31 -15.36 -20.75
CA LEU A 144 1.93 -15.84 -20.72
C LEU A 144 1.83 -17.32 -20.34
N SER A 145 0.70 -17.70 -19.74
CA SER A 145 0.35 -19.08 -19.44
C SER A 145 -0.76 -19.56 -20.37
N LEU A 146 -0.71 -20.85 -20.72
CA LEU A 146 -1.72 -21.51 -21.55
C LEU A 146 -2.54 -22.48 -20.69
N VAL A 147 -3.87 -22.50 -20.89
CA VAL A 147 -4.80 -23.39 -20.15
C VAL A 147 -4.69 -24.83 -20.62
N GLU A 148 -4.57 -25.05 -21.93
CA GLU A 148 -4.72 -26.37 -22.53
C GLU A 148 -3.45 -27.21 -22.48
N LYS A 149 -2.30 -26.54 -22.45
CA LYS A 149 -0.99 -27.15 -22.33
C LYS A 149 -0.42 -26.57 -21.05
N SER A 150 0.04 -27.38 -20.10
CA SER A 150 0.70 -26.94 -18.86
C SER A 150 2.01 -26.20 -19.15
N GLN A 151 1.94 -25.10 -19.89
CA GLN A 151 3.02 -24.42 -20.57
C GLN A 151 2.98 -22.93 -20.26
N VAL A 152 4.17 -22.38 -20.12
CA VAL A 152 4.41 -20.94 -20.06
C VAL A 152 5.20 -20.56 -21.30
N CYS A 153 4.83 -19.45 -21.92
CA CYS A 153 5.46 -18.95 -23.13
C CYS A 153 6.02 -17.55 -22.89
N GLN A 154 7.21 -17.33 -23.42
CA GLN A 154 7.81 -16.01 -23.58
C GLN A 154 7.73 -15.61 -25.05
N VAL A 155 7.05 -14.50 -25.32
CA VAL A 155 6.96 -13.88 -26.64
C VAL A 155 7.91 -12.70 -26.67
N TYR A 156 9.10 -12.88 -27.22
CA TYR A 156 10.14 -11.85 -27.30
C TYR A 156 9.98 -10.99 -28.55
N PHE A 157 10.19 -9.68 -28.40
CA PHE A 157 10.14 -8.69 -29.47
C PHE A 157 11.55 -8.16 -29.75
N GLY A 158 12.20 -8.70 -30.78
CA GLY A 158 13.48 -8.19 -31.27
C GLY A 158 13.32 -6.82 -31.91
N ARG A 159 13.99 -5.81 -31.36
CA ARG A 159 14.08 -4.47 -31.97
C ARG A 159 15.37 -4.38 -32.79
N ARG A 160 15.28 -4.26 -34.12
CA ARG A 160 16.45 -3.91 -34.95
C ARG A 160 16.81 -2.43 -34.72
N ASN A 161 18.06 -2.17 -34.32
CA ASN A 161 18.74 -0.88 -34.10
C ASN A 161 17.97 0.39 -34.54
N GLN A 162 17.55 1.23 -33.60
CA GLN A 162 17.06 2.58 -33.90
C GLN A 162 17.55 3.60 -32.86
N SER A 163 18.10 4.70 -33.36
CA SER A 163 18.94 5.69 -32.68
C SER A 163 18.20 6.95 -32.19
N SER A 164 16.89 6.87 -31.93
CA SER A 164 16.11 8.04 -31.48
C SER A 164 15.06 7.66 -30.42
N PRO A 165 15.08 8.30 -29.23
CA PRO A 165 14.11 8.03 -28.16
C PRO A 165 12.70 8.56 -28.46
N GLU A 166 12.53 9.63 -29.25
CA GLU A 166 11.22 10.23 -29.53
C GLU A 166 10.36 9.42 -30.53
N LEU A 167 10.99 8.73 -31.48
CA LEU A 167 10.31 7.82 -32.41
C LEU A 167 9.95 6.47 -31.76
N SER A 168 10.53 6.18 -30.59
CA SER A 168 10.36 4.90 -29.88
C SER A 168 9.05 4.81 -29.10
N SER A 169 8.49 5.94 -28.64
CA SER A 169 7.22 6.01 -27.90
C SER A 169 6.01 5.74 -28.81
N ARG A 170 5.96 6.35 -30.00
CA ARG A 170 4.91 6.10 -31.02
C ARG A 170 4.98 4.70 -31.63
N ARG A 171 6.13 4.01 -31.55
CA ARG A 171 6.32 2.65 -32.10
C ARG A 171 6.09 1.53 -31.09
N LEU A 172 5.85 1.85 -29.81
CA LEU A 172 5.42 0.87 -28.82
C LEU A 172 4.02 0.32 -29.09
N GLU A 173 3.27 0.97 -29.99
CA GLU A 173 1.86 0.72 -30.31
C GLU A 173 1.61 -0.46 -31.28
N LYS A 174 2.60 -0.90 -32.08
CA LYS A 174 2.40 -1.97 -33.08
C LYS A 174 3.55 -2.98 -33.11
N LEU A 175 3.22 -4.25 -32.98
CA LEU A 175 4.12 -5.41 -33.04
C LEU A 175 4.46 -5.84 -34.47
N SER A 176 3.66 -5.44 -35.46
CA SER A 176 3.82 -5.84 -36.88
C SER A 176 5.20 -5.62 -37.51
N GLY A 177 6.04 -4.73 -36.96
CA GLY A 177 7.41 -4.48 -37.42
C GLY A 177 8.51 -5.16 -36.58
N ALA A 178 8.16 -5.88 -35.51
CA ALA A 178 9.11 -6.52 -34.60
C ALA A 178 9.49 -7.93 -35.06
N ASP A 179 10.72 -8.36 -34.76
CA ASP A 179 11.13 -9.76 -34.94
C ASP A 179 10.61 -10.58 -33.74
N ILE A 180 9.49 -11.28 -33.92
CA ILE A 180 8.80 -11.99 -32.84
C ILE A 180 9.34 -13.42 -32.74
N LYS A 181 9.93 -13.76 -31.58
CA LYS A 181 10.36 -15.12 -31.22
C LYS A 181 9.52 -15.65 -30.06
N VAL A 182 9.01 -16.86 -30.19
CA VAL A 182 8.22 -17.52 -29.14
C VAL A 182 9.02 -18.69 -28.59
N SER A 183 9.28 -18.68 -27.28
CA SER A 183 9.86 -19.81 -26.56
C SER A 183 8.85 -20.32 -25.54
N SER A 184 8.53 -21.61 -25.61
CA SER A 184 7.57 -22.28 -24.72
C SER A 184 8.29 -23.26 -23.81
N LEU A 185 7.84 -23.33 -22.56
CA LEU A 185 8.38 -24.19 -21.52
C LEU A 185 7.22 -24.93 -20.85
N GLU A 186 7.31 -26.26 -20.81
CA GLU A 186 6.35 -27.10 -20.09
C GLU A 186 6.72 -27.17 -18.62
N LEU A 187 5.72 -26.96 -17.75
CA LEU A 187 5.89 -26.97 -16.30
C LEU A 187 5.32 -28.26 -15.72
N ALA A 188 6.13 -28.91 -14.89
CA ALA A 188 5.67 -30.03 -14.07
C ALA A 188 4.68 -29.56 -13.00
N GLY A 189 3.76 -30.45 -12.64
CA GLY A 189 2.80 -30.27 -11.55
C GLY A 189 1.44 -29.71 -11.96
N GLY A 190 0.43 -29.87 -11.10
CA GLY A 190 -0.97 -29.50 -11.35
C GLY A 190 -1.92 -30.67 -11.68
N GLY A 191 -1.41 -31.91 -11.68
CA GLY A 191 -2.16 -33.10 -12.12
C GLY A 191 -2.58 -33.00 -13.59
N GLY A 192 -3.04 -34.07 -14.24
CA GLY A 192 -3.53 -34.01 -15.62
C GLY A 192 -4.79 -33.15 -15.85
N ARG A 193 -5.16 -32.27 -14.90
CA ARG A 193 -6.31 -31.36 -14.97
C ARG A 193 -5.89 -29.98 -15.47
N ARG A 194 -6.80 -29.31 -16.17
CA ARG A 194 -6.66 -27.90 -16.61
C ARG A 194 -6.50 -27.02 -15.36
N THR A 195 -5.28 -26.61 -15.05
CA THR A 195 -4.94 -25.75 -13.92
C THR A 195 -4.80 -24.30 -14.38
N SER A 196 -5.46 -23.37 -13.68
CA SER A 196 -5.34 -21.94 -13.98
C SER A 196 -4.01 -21.41 -13.44
N ARG A 197 -3.01 -21.35 -14.33
CA ARG A 197 -1.66 -20.86 -14.01
C ARG A 197 -1.60 -19.36 -14.16
N ARG A 198 -1.06 -18.68 -13.16
CA ARG A 198 -0.81 -17.24 -13.14
C ARG A 198 0.68 -16.98 -13.21
N VAL A 199 1.05 -15.85 -13.82
CA VAL A 199 2.45 -15.48 -14.03
C VAL A 199 2.70 -14.05 -13.56
N ALA A 200 3.88 -13.79 -13.00
CA ALA A 200 4.33 -12.44 -12.63
C ALA A 200 5.79 -12.22 -13.01
N LEU A 201 6.19 -10.96 -13.16
CA LEU A 201 7.54 -10.52 -13.50
C LEU A 201 8.07 -9.59 -12.44
N ASN A 202 9.37 -9.68 -12.14
CA ASN A 202 10.01 -8.70 -11.30
C ASN A 202 10.28 -7.39 -12.06
N ARG A 203 10.64 -6.32 -11.32
CA ARG A 203 10.87 -4.99 -11.90
C ARG A 203 12.02 -4.97 -12.93
N ALA A 204 13.07 -5.77 -12.71
CA ALA A 204 14.21 -5.87 -13.62
C ALA A 204 13.93 -6.73 -14.87
N GLN A 205 12.86 -7.53 -14.87
CA GLN A 205 12.45 -8.44 -15.95
C GLN A 205 13.49 -9.51 -16.31
N ASP A 206 14.35 -9.88 -15.36
CA ASP A 206 15.31 -10.98 -15.45
C ASP A 206 14.78 -12.28 -14.85
N VAL A 207 13.83 -12.17 -13.90
CA VAL A 207 13.20 -13.29 -13.21
C VAL A 207 11.68 -13.15 -13.21
N GLY A 208 10.98 -14.27 -13.32
CA GLY A 208 9.53 -14.35 -13.29
C GLY A 208 9.08 -15.50 -12.41
N VAL A 209 7.78 -15.55 -12.12
CA VAL A 209 7.20 -16.64 -11.35
C VAL A 209 5.93 -17.13 -12.03
N CYS A 210 5.71 -18.44 -11.99
CA CYS A 210 4.46 -19.08 -12.38
C CYS A 210 3.89 -19.84 -11.18
N TRP A 211 2.62 -19.62 -10.87
CA TRP A 211 1.96 -20.22 -9.71
C TRP A 211 0.53 -20.63 -10.02
N TRP A 212 -0.02 -21.54 -9.22
CA TRP A 212 -1.39 -22.00 -9.35
C TRP A 212 -1.92 -22.51 -8.00
N GLN A 213 -3.23 -22.49 -7.83
CA GLN A 213 -3.87 -23.18 -6.71
C GLN A 213 -3.70 -24.68 -6.91
N GLY A 214 -3.23 -25.38 -5.88
CA GLY A 214 -3.01 -26.82 -5.94
C GLY A 214 -4.33 -27.55 -6.13
N SER A 215 -4.36 -28.59 -6.96
CA SER A 215 -5.45 -29.57 -6.91
C SER A 215 -5.36 -30.31 -5.58
N HIS A 216 -6.51 -30.59 -4.95
CA HIS A 216 -6.60 -31.50 -3.80
C HIS A 216 -5.70 -32.72 -4.03
N ASP A 217 -4.78 -32.96 -3.08
CA ASP A 217 -3.92 -34.16 -3.04
C ASP A 217 -4.80 -35.39 -2.74
N GLU A 218 -5.74 -35.73 -3.62
CA GLU A 218 -6.30 -37.08 -3.69
C GLU A 218 -5.23 -38.00 -4.31
N VAL A 219 -4.12 -38.15 -3.60
CA VAL A 219 -3.12 -39.16 -3.90
C VAL A 219 -3.72 -40.47 -3.42
N TRP A 220 -4.32 -41.21 -4.34
CA TRP A 220 -4.80 -42.55 -4.05
C TRP A 220 -3.62 -43.42 -3.58
N PRO A 221 -3.81 -44.34 -2.61
CA PRO A 221 -2.72 -45.16 -2.05
C PRO A 221 -1.90 -45.94 -3.09
N TRP A 222 -2.48 -46.20 -4.26
CA TRP A 222 -1.88 -46.93 -5.39
C TRP A 222 -1.28 -46.02 -6.48
N SER A 223 -1.35 -44.68 -6.35
CA SER A 223 -0.73 -43.77 -7.31
C SER A 223 0.77 -43.63 -7.04
N PRO A 224 1.62 -43.57 -8.08
CA PRO A 224 3.05 -43.34 -7.89
C PRO A 224 3.27 -42.01 -7.15
N VAL A 225 4.22 -42.00 -6.20
CA VAL A 225 4.53 -40.81 -5.40
C VAL A 225 5.03 -39.72 -6.34
N PRO A 226 4.33 -38.57 -6.46
CA PRO A 226 4.72 -37.52 -7.38
C PRO A 226 6.07 -36.92 -6.99
N SER A 227 6.87 -36.59 -8.00
CA SER A 227 8.18 -35.94 -7.82
C SER A 227 8.04 -34.57 -7.14
N ALA A 228 9.12 -34.03 -6.54
CA ALA A 228 9.07 -32.73 -5.90
C ALA A 228 8.63 -31.60 -6.87
N SER A 229 9.03 -31.71 -8.14
CA SER A 229 8.59 -30.83 -9.23
C SER A 229 7.13 -31.02 -9.63
N GLU A 230 6.58 -32.24 -9.52
CA GLU A 230 5.15 -32.50 -9.79
C GLU A 230 4.23 -32.02 -8.66
N ARG A 231 4.74 -31.98 -7.42
CA ARG A 231 3.99 -31.41 -6.29
C ARG A 231 4.03 -29.89 -6.26
N ALA A 232 5.00 -29.26 -6.93
CA ALA A 232 5.18 -27.81 -6.91
C ALA A 232 3.90 -27.06 -7.33
N ASN A 233 3.72 -25.88 -6.77
CA ASN A 233 2.66 -24.94 -7.11
C ASN A 233 3.18 -23.50 -7.26
N LEU A 234 4.50 -23.32 -7.11
CA LEU A 234 5.23 -22.08 -7.31
C LEU A 234 6.55 -22.39 -8.05
N VAL A 235 6.75 -21.80 -9.22
CA VAL A 235 7.90 -22.04 -10.10
C VAL A 235 8.57 -20.74 -10.45
N LEU A 236 9.86 -20.62 -10.14
CA LEU A 236 10.73 -19.52 -10.51
C LEU A 236 11.25 -19.71 -11.95
N LEU A 237 11.11 -18.67 -12.75
CA LEU A 237 11.48 -18.63 -14.17
C LEU A 237 12.62 -17.65 -14.39
N GLY A 238 13.57 -18.00 -15.24
CA GLY A 238 14.66 -17.14 -15.68
C GLY A 238 14.52 -16.77 -17.15
N PHE A 239 14.91 -15.55 -17.51
CA PHE A 239 14.89 -15.07 -18.89
C PHE A 239 16.31 -14.77 -19.38
N SER A 240 16.66 -15.32 -20.53
CA SER A 240 17.95 -15.07 -21.21
C SER A 240 17.73 -14.88 -22.72
N GLU A 241 18.68 -14.25 -23.42
CA GLU A 241 18.59 -14.11 -24.88
C GLU A 241 18.82 -15.46 -25.61
N SER A 242 19.57 -16.36 -24.98
CA SER A 242 19.79 -17.75 -25.39
C SER A 242 20.27 -18.52 -24.14
N PRO A 243 19.54 -19.55 -23.64
CA PRO A 243 18.55 -20.39 -24.32
C PRO A 243 17.10 -19.87 -24.37
N GLY A 244 16.79 -18.71 -23.80
CA GLY A 244 15.41 -18.21 -23.68
C GLY A 244 14.84 -18.39 -22.28
N LEU A 245 13.56 -18.78 -22.22
CA LEU A 245 12.81 -19.10 -20.99
C LEU A 245 13.29 -20.41 -20.35
N MET A 246 13.60 -20.40 -19.04
CA MET A 246 14.04 -21.59 -18.30
C MET A 246 13.45 -21.66 -16.88
N VAL A 247 13.32 -22.88 -16.32
CA VAL A 247 13.01 -23.08 -14.89
C VAL A 247 14.28 -22.89 -14.05
N LEU A 248 14.22 -22.04 -13.03
CA LEU A 248 15.30 -21.86 -12.05
C LEU A 248 15.07 -22.72 -10.80
N SER A 249 13.84 -22.74 -10.28
CA SER A 249 13.47 -23.48 -9.08
C SER A 249 11.97 -23.77 -9.08
N SER A 250 11.58 -24.89 -8.47
CA SER A 250 10.18 -25.27 -8.26
C SER A 250 10.00 -25.67 -6.81
N ILE A 251 9.02 -25.09 -6.12
CA ILE A 251 8.71 -25.42 -4.72
C ILE A 251 7.22 -25.67 -4.53
N ARG A 252 6.91 -26.41 -3.46
CA ARG A 252 5.55 -26.49 -2.90
C ARG A 252 5.45 -25.46 -1.77
N THR A 253 4.53 -24.51 -1.88
CA THR A 253 4.17 -23.59 -0.79
C THR A 253 3.46 -24.35 0.33
N SER A 254 3.45 -23.80 1.55
CA SER A 254 2.81 -24.48 2.68
C SER A 254 1.28 -24.49 2.56
N GLY A 255 0.71 -23.48 1.91
CA GLY A 255 -0.73 -23.40 1.64
C GLY A 255 -1.04 -23.30 0.15
N GLU A 256 -2.31 -23.12 -0.19
CA GLU A 256 -2.75 -22.83 -1.55
C GLU A 256 -2.60 -21.33 -1.83
N PRO A 257 -1.77 -20.91 -2.81
CA PRO A 257 -1.59 -19.50 -3.10
C PRO A 257 -2.88 -18.90 -3.68
N LEU A 258 -3.36 -17.84 -3.04
CA LEU A 258 -4.42 -16.95 -3.51
C LEU A 258 -3.84 -15.79 -4.32
N ASP A 259 -2.64 -15.33 -3.94
CA ASP A 259 -1.88 -14.29 -4.62
C ASP A 259 -0.38 -14.60 -4.62
N CYS A 260 0.30 -14.10 -5.64
CA CYS A 260 1.75 -14.10 -5.68
C CYS A 260 2.26 -13.00 -6.63
N CYS A 261 3.00 -12.05 -6.07
CA CYS A 261 3.59 -10.91 -6.76
C CYS A 261 5.05 -10.69 -6.32
N PHE A 262 5.84 -10.02 -7.14
CA PHE A 262 7.17 -9.56 -6.73
C PHE A 262 7.06 -8.28 -5.91
N SER A 263 7.94 -8.13 -4.93
CA SER A 263 8.02 -6.92 -4.13
C SER A 263 8.48 -5.72 -5.00
N LEU A 264 7.81 -4.59 -4.79
CA LEU A 264 8.11 -3.29 -5.39
C LEU A 264 9.38 -2.66 -4.79
N THR A 265 9.66 -2.94 -3.52
CA THR A 265 10.82 -2.42 -2.77
C THR A 265 12.04 -3.35 -2.85
N GLN A 266 11.83 -4.66 -2.96
CA GLN A 266 12.86 -5.70 -3.01
C GLN A 266 12.70 -6.58 -4.27
N PRO A 267 13.46 -6.33 -5.36
CA PRO A 267 13.22 -6.95 -6.67
C PRO A 267 13.31 -8.48 -6.75
N TYR A 268 13.92 -9.13 -5.75
CA TYR A 268 14.10 -10.58 -5.67
C TYR A 268 13.31 -11.22 -4.53
N GLN A 269 12.40 -10.47 -3.92
CA GLN A 269 11.43 -11.01 -2.97
C GLN A 269 10.07 -11.21 -3.64
N ILE A 270 9.40 -12.30 -3.27
CA ILE A 270 8.06 -12.66 -3.71
C ILE A 270 7.16 -12.63 -2.49
N LEU A 271 6.05 -11.92 -2.61
CA LEU A 271 5.02 -11.80 -1.58
C LEU A 271 3.84 -12.68 -1.99
N THR A 272 3.35 -13.52 -1.09
CA THR A 272 2.20 -14.39 -1.33
C THR A 272 1.13 -14.21 -0.27
N VAL A 273 -0.12 -14.45 -0.67
CA VAL A 273 -1.24 -14.70 0.24
C VAL A 273 -1.64 -16.15 0.03
N GLU A 274 -1.63 -16.97 1.08
CA GLU A 274 -1.82 -18.42 1.03
C GLU A 274 -2.95 -18.86 1.94
N LEU A 275 -3.71 -19.88 1.52
CA LEU A 275 -4.78 -20.51 2.28
C LEU A 275 -4.31 -21.85 2.84
N HIS A 276 -4.44 -22.02 4.15
CA HIS A 276 -4.12 -23.24 4.87
C HIS A 276 -5.40 -23.87 5.42
N LYS A 277 -5.42 -25.20 5.48
CA LYS A 277 -6.43 -25.93 6.26
C LYS A 277 -5.97 -25.98 7.70
N GLU A 278 -6.88 -25.71 8.64
CA GLU A 278 -6.60 -26.00 10.05
C GLU A 278 -6.35 -27.49 10.22
N VAL A 279 -5.14 -27.82 10.66
CA VAL A 279 -4.86 -29.15 11.19
C VAL A 279 -5.28 -29.09 12.64
N HIS A 280 -6.45 -29.61 12.98
CA HIS A 280 -6.74 -29.92 14.39
C HIS A 280 -5.66 -30.88 14.85
N SER A 281 -4.72 -30.39 15.66
CA SER A 281 -3.68 -31.22 16.26
C SER A 281 -4.39 -32.24 17.14
N SER A 282 -4.43 -33.49 16.69
CA SER A 282 -4.98 -34.66 17.36
C SER A 282 -4.14 -35.04 18.59
N THR A 283 -3.99 -34.11 19.53
CA THR A 283 -3.30 -34.28 20.81
C THR A 283 -4.01 -33.60 21.98
N ALA A 284 -5.07 -32.84 21.72
CA ALA A 284 -5.93 -32.24 22.76
C ALA A 284 -7.29 -32.97 22.93
N GLU A 285 -7.57 -34.03 22.17
CA GLU A 285 -8.84 -34.77 22.18
C GLU A 285 -8.75 -36.14 22.87
N LEU A 286 -8.01 -36.24 23.98
CA LEU A 286 -8.13 -37.41 24.88
C LEU A 286 -8.89 -37.10 26.17
N HIS A 287 -9.41 -35.89 26.34
CA HIS A 287 -10.24 -35.52 27.48
C HIS A 287 -11.34 -34.55 27.05
N GLU A 288 -12.36 -35.04 26.34
CA GLU A 288 -13.78 -34.62 26.45
C GLU A 288 -14.66 -35.24 25.34
N GLU A 289 -14.57 -36.55 25.13
CA GLU A 289 -15.61 -37.28 24.40
C GLU A 289 -16.70 -37.76 25.37
N ALA A 290 -17.66 -36.88 25.68
CA ALA A 290 -19.01 -37.26 26.13
C ALA A 290 -19.92 -36.03 26.25
N ASN A 291 -20.30 -35.40 25.14
CA ASN A 291 -21.62 -34.77 24.93
C ASN A 291 -21.58 -33.75 23.79
N ARG A 292 -21.63 -34.18 22.52
CA ARG A 292 -22.28 -33.43 21.43
C ARG A 292 -22.74 -34.37 20.32
N SER A 293 -23.85 -35.07 20.57
CA SER A 293 -24.67 -35.62 19.49
C SER A 293 -25.46 -34.48 18.85
N ASN A 294 -24.87 -33.80 17.87
CA ASN A 294 -25.61 -33.07 16.84
C ASN A 294 -24.77 -33.05 15.57
N MET A 295 -25.24 -33.80 14.56
CA MET A 295 -24.79 -33.72 13.18
C MET A 295 -24.84 -32.27 12.69
N ASN A 296 -23.69 -31.61 12.62
CA ASN A 296 -23.47 -30.47 11.73
C ASN A 296 -22.17 -30.76 10.99
N PHE A 297 -22.21 -30.59 9.67
CA PHE A 297 -21.08 -30.73 8.75
C PHE A 297 -19.83 -30.05 9.33
N HIS A 298 -18.73 -30.78 9.44
CA HIS A 298 -17.41 -30.22 9.70
C HIS A 298 -17.05 -29.27 8.54
N GLU A 299 -17.26 -27.96 8.70
CA GLU A 299 -16.59 -26.97 7.86
C GLU A 299 -15.11 -26.99 8.24
N ASP A 300 -14.25 -27.47 7.33
CA ASP A 300 -12.80 -27.32 7.41
C ASP A 300 -12.49 -25.82 7.63
N SER A 301 -12.19 -25.42 8.86
CA SER A 301 -11.80 -24.04 9.16
C SER A 301 -10.52 -23.71 8.37
N ARG A 302 -10.56 -22.64 7.59
CA ARG A 302 -9.44 -22.22 6.72
C ARG A 302 -8.80 -20.97 7.28
N ILE A 303 -7.47 -20.96 7.35
CA ILE A 303 -6.68 -19.82 7.81
C ILE A 303 -5.92 -19.25 6.60
N ALA A 304 -5.95 -17.93 6.43
CA ALA A 304 -5.11 -17.27 5.44
C ALA A 304 -3.81 -16.77 6.08
N GLN A 305 -2.71 -16.78 5.34
CA GLN A 305 -1.40 -16.28 5.77
C GLN A 305 -0.77 -15.44 4.66
N THR A 306 -0.01 -14.41 5.03
CA THR A 306 0.89 -13.71 4.11
C THR A 306 2.30 -14.26 4.29
N CYS A 307 2.97 -14.64 3.21
CA CYS A 307 4.34 -15.15 3.25
C CYS A 307 5.29 -14.30 2.40
N VAL A 308 6.56 -14.27 2.80
CA VAL A 308 7.65 -13.66 2.02
C VAL A 308 8.62 -14.75 1.61
N TYR A 309 8.96 -14.78 0.32
CA TYR A 309 9.94 -15.68 -0.26
C TYR A 309 11.08 -14.87 -0.87
N GLU A 310 12.31 -15.40 -0.81
CA GLU A 310 13.48 -14.80 -1.43
C GLU A 310 14.02 -15.68 -2.56
N CYS A 311 14.44 -15.04 -3.64
CA CYS A 311 15.08 -15.68 -4.79
C CYS A 311 16.61 -15.60 -4.67
N THR A 312 17.22 -16.36 -3.76
CA THR A 312 18.69 -16.37 -3.64
C THR A 312 19.33 -17.38 -4.59
N ARG A 313 20.24 -16.91 -5.45
CA ARG A 313 21.04 -17.77 -6.37
C ARG A 313 20.18 -18.74 -7.20
N GLY A 314 18.99 -18.29 -7.63
CA GLY A 314 18.06 -19.09 -8.42
C GLY A 314 17.25 -20.12 -7.61
N ARG A 315 17.25 -20.06 -6.28
CA ARG A 315 16.42 -20.90 -5.41
C ARG A 315 15.38 -20.06 -4.67
N LEU A 316 14.21 -20.64 -4.44
CA LEU A 316 13.17 -20.04 -3.60
C LEU A 316 13.28 -20.54 -2.16
N GLN A 317 13.31 -19.61 -1.22
CA GLN A 317 13.25 -19.89 0.21
C GLN A 317 12.23 -18.99 0.90
N ARG A 318 11.39 -19.57 1.77
CA ARG A 318 10.46 -18.79 2.60
C ARG A 318 11.22 -18.10 3.73
N LEU A 319 11.09 -16.79 3.84
CA LEU A 319 11.68 -15.95 4.88
C LEU A 319 10.75 -15.79 6.09
N SER A 320 9.47 -15.50 5.85
CA SER A 320 8.50 -15.25 6.90
C SER A 320 7.09 -15.71 6.49
N ALA A 321 6.24 -15.91 7.49
CA ALA A 321 4.82 -16.20 7.35
C ALA A 321 4.07 -15.56 8.52
N THR A 322 3.05 -14.77 8.21
CA THR A 322 2.21 -14.07 9.21
C THR A 322 0.76 -14.46 8.98
N ALA A 323 0.08 -14.91 10.04
CA ALA A 323 -1.33 -15.27 9.96
C ALA A 323 -2.20 -14.03 9.74
N LEU A 324 -3.20 -14.16 8.86
CA LEU A 324 -4.22 -13.17 8.64
C LEU A 324 -5.42 -13.46 9.54
N PRO A 325 -6.13 -12.43 10.02
CA PRO A 325 -7.24 -12.62 10.95
C PRO A 325 -8.48 -13.27 10.30
N SER A 326 -8.60 -13.22 8.99
CA SER A 326 -9.70 -13.84 8.24
C SER A 326 -9.27 -14.11 6.79
N VAL A 327 -10.02 -14.97 6.10
CA VAL A 327 -9.79 -15.29 4.69
C VAL A 327 -10.29 -14.12 3.82
N PRO A 328 -9.40 -13.47 3.05
CA PRO A 328 -9.79 -12.33 2.23
C PRO A 328 -10.47 -12.77 0.92
N VAL A 329 -11.42 -11.95 0.46
CA VAL A 329 -12.01 -12.04 -0.90
C VAL A 329 -11.21 -11.25 -1.92
N SER A 330 -10.51 -10.21 -1.47
CA SER A 330 -9.65 -9.35 -2.28
C SER A 330 -8.53 -8.77 -1.42
N TRP A 331 -7.46 -8.33 -2.06
CA TRP A 331 -6.29 -7.81 -1.37
C TRP A 331 -5.51 -6.85 -2.27
N CYS A 332 -4.78 -5.93 -1.66
CA CYS A 332 -3.75 -5.14 -2.33
C CYS A 332 -2.75 -4.57 -1.31
N ARG A 333 -1.56 -4.21 -1.79
CA ARG A 333 -0.53 -3.56 -0.96
C ARG A 333 -0.41 -2.09 -1.32
N ASP A 334 -0.06 -1.28 -0.34
CA ASP A 334 0.29 0.11 -0.61
C ASP A 334 1.62 0.19 -1.40
N PRO A 335 1.90 1.34 -2.04
CA PRO A 335 3.12 1.51 -2.84
C PRO A 335 4.44 1.31 -2.07
N SER A 336 4.44 1.49 -0.74
CA SER A 336 5.60 1.25 0.13
C SER A 336 5.65 -0.17 0.72
N GLU A 337 4.64 -0.99 0.45
CA GLU A 337 4.49 -2.40 0.87
C GLU A 337 4.44 -2.66 2.38
N ARG A 338 4.04 -1.65 3.15
CA ARG A 338 3.92 -1.71 4.62
C ARG A 338 2.54 -2.10 5.09
N TRP A 339 1.55 -1.73 4.30
CA TRP A 339 0.16 -1.94 4.57
C TRP A 339 -0.36 -2.98 3.58
N LEU A 340 -0.96 -4.04 4.15
CA LEU A 340 -1.76 -5.00 3.42
C LEU A 340 -3.23 -4.66 3.64
N LEU A 341 -3.92 -4.29 2.57
CA LEU A 341 -5.35 -4.05 2.58
C LEU A 341 -6.07 -5.34 2.18
N LEU A 342 -7.06 -5.74 2.97
CA LEU A 342 -7.82 -6.98 2.81
C LEU A 342 -9.31 -6.65 2.75
N GLY A 343 -10.00 -7.14 1.71
CA GLY A 343 -11.44 -7.14 1.62
C GLY A 343 -11.96 -8.45 2.17
N LEU A 344 -12.94 -8.40 3.07
CA LEU A 344 -13.46 -9.57 3.78
C LEU A 344 -14.89 -9.90 3.34
N GLN A 345 -15.28 -11.16 3.56
CA GLN A 345 -16.59 -11.69 3.14
C GLN A 345 -17.78 -10.99 3.84
N ASP A 346 -17.56 -10.44 5.03
CA ASP A 346 -18.58 -9.71 5.79
C ASP A 346 -18.73 -8.24 5.38
N SER A 347 -18.30 -7.90 4.16
CA SER A 347 -18.36 -6.54 3.59
C SER A 347 -17.55 -5.51 4.38
N SER A 348 -16.45 -5.94 4.99
CA SER A 348 -15.51 -5.03 5.65
C SER A 348 -14.15 -5.01 4.97
N VAL A 349 -13.43 -3.92 5.16
CA VAL A 349 -12.05 -3.73 4.71
C VAL A 349 -11.15 -3.60 5.93
N LEU A 350 -10.05 -4.33 5.91
CA LEU A 350 -9.06 -4.39 6.98
C LEU A 350 -7.71 -3.90 6.44
N LEU A 351 -7.14 -2.91 7.10
CA LEU A 351 -5.78 -2.42 6.90
C LEU A 351 -4.88 -3.07 7.93
N LEU A 352 -3.91 -3.86 7.49
CA LEU A 352 -2.95 -4.60 8.32
C LEU A 352 -1.54 -4.07 8.09
N HIS A 353 -0.86 -3.62 9.14
CA HIS A 353 0.56 -3.31 9.08
C HIS A 353 1.36 -4.61 9.12
N THR A 354 2.20 -4.85 8.10
CA THR A 354 2.84 -6.16 7.89
C THR A 354 3.90 -6.50 8.94
N GLU A 355 4.56 -5.51 9.53
CA GLU A 355 5.65 -5.72 10.50
C GLU A 355 5.18 -5.73 11.94
N THR A 356 4.21 -4.88 12.29
CA THR A 356 3.75 -4.69 13.68
C THR A 356 2.48 -5.47 13.98
N GLY A 357 1.77 -5.93 12.94
CA GLY A 357 0.48 -6.59 13.08
C GLY A 357 -0.66 -5.64 13.50
N LEU A 358 -0.44 -4.31 13.51
CA LEU A 358 -1.49 -3.33 13.79
C LEU A 358 -2.61 -3.43 12.77
N GLN A 359 -3.86 -3.36 13.23
CA GLN A 359 -5.05 -3.56 12.41
C GLN A 359 -6.03 -2.42 12.56
N THR A 360 -6.61 -1.98 11.46
CA THR A 360 -7.74 -1.04 11.44
C THR A 360 -8.80 -1.58 10.48
N ARG A 361 -10.07 -1.56 10.89
CA ARG A 361 -11.17 -2.18 10.13
C ARG A 361 -12.32 -1.20 9.96
N VAL A 362 -12.92 -1.21 8.76
CA VAL A 362 -14.11 -0.40 8.43
C VAL A 362 -15.12 -1.23 7.63
N THR A 363 -16.41 -0.98 7.83
CA THR A 363 -17.49 -1.61 7.06
C THR A 363 -17.77 -0.84 5.78
N CYS A 364 -17.99 -1.57 4.69
CA CYS A 364 -18.36 -1.04 3.38
C CYS A 364 -19.84 -1.34 3.09
N PRO A 365 -20.52 -0.52 2.27
CA PRO A 365 -21.90 -0.77 1.85
C PRO A 365 -22.01 -1.89 0.80
N MET A 366 -20.88 -2.43 0.32
CA MET A 366 -20.79 -3.48 -0.67
C MET A 366 -19.70 -4.50 -0.30
N LEU A 367 -19.74 -5.69 -0.90
CA LEU A 367 -18.65 -6.66 -0.81
C LEU A 367 -17.40 -6.09 -1.52
N PRO A 368 -16.26 -5.91 -0.82
CA PRO A 368 -15.05 -5.34 -1.39
C PRO A 368 -14.38 -6.33 -2.34
N SER A 369 -14.84 -6.41 -3.57
CA SER A 369 -14.37 -7.36 -4.57
C SER A 369 -13.07 -6.94 -5.27
N LEU A 370 -12.85 -5.63 -5.40
CA LEU A 370 -11.64 -5.06 -5.99
C LEU A 370 -11.11 -3.96 -5.08
N LEU A 371 -9.79 -3.94 -4.89
CA LEU A 371 -9.10 -2.97 -4.05
C LEU A 371 -7.92 -2.41 -4.83
N VAL A 372 -7.81 -1.08 -4.86
CA VAL A 372 -6.65 -0.42 -5.47
C VAL A 372 -6.17 0.75 -4.63
N TRP A 373 -4.85 0.82 -4.47
CA TRP A 373 -4.17 1.98 -3.92
C TRP A 373 -3.87 2.97 -5.02
N HIS A 374 -4.06 4.24 -4.71
CA HIS A 374 -3.51 5.31 -5.51
C HIS A 374 -1.97 5.24 -5.50
N PRO A 375 -1.28 5.52 -6.61
CA PRO A 375 0.18 5.43 -6.69
C PRO A 375 0.95 6.28 -5.66
N GLU A 376 0.37 7.39 -5.23
CA GLU A 376 0.92 8.26 -4.16
C GLU A 376 0.62 7.77 -2.72
N GLY A 377 -0.14 6.67 -2.58
CA GLY A 377 -0.39 6.01 -1.30
C GLY A 377 -1.41 6.68 -0.35
N GLY A 378 -1.92 7.87 -0.65
CA GLY A 378 -2.87 8.55 0.24
C GLY A 378 -4.33 8.08 0.12
N LEU A 379 -4.74 7.61 -1.06
CA LEU A 379 -6.13 7.27 -1.39
C LEU A 379 -6.27 5.78 -1.70
N ILE A 380 -7.33 5.17 -1.17
CA ILE A 380 -7.74 3.79 -1.42
C ILE A 380 -9.08 3.84 -2.16
N VAL A 381 -9.25 3.02 -3.20
CA VAL A 381 -10.55 2.79 -3.84
C VAL A 381 -10.97 1.35 -3.63
N VAL A 382 -12.17 1.19 -3.10
CA VAL A 382 -12.84 -0.09 -2.85
C VAL A 382 -14.00 -0.20 -3.82
N ALA A 383 -14.06 -1.30 -4.57
CA ALA A 383 -15.14 -1.54 -5.52
C ALA A 383 -15.90 -2.84 -5.25
N GLY A 384 -17.23 -2.75 -5.39
CA GLY A 384 -18.13 -3.89 -5.44
C GLY A 384 -18.26 -4.45 -6.85
N GLY A 385 -18.63 -5.74 -6.93
CA GLY A 385 -18.77 -6.43 -8.21
C GLY A 385 -19.89 -5.85 -9.07
N GLN A 386 -20.88 -5.17 -8.48
CA GLN A 386 -21.98 -4.55 -9.19
C GLN A 386 -21.67 -3.11 -9.64
N GLY A 387 -20.42 -2.65 -9.47
CA GLY A 387 -19.99 -1.31 -9.89
C GLY A 387 -20.22 -0.23 -8.84
N GLU A 388 -20.29 -0.58 -7.56
CA GLU A 388 -20.24 0.39 -6.46
C GLU A 388 -18.78 0.79 -6.20
N LEU A 389 -18.48 2.08 -6.06
CA LEU A 389 -17.15 2.59 -5.69
C LEU A 389 -17.21 3.40 -4.40
N GLN A 390 -16.26 3.17 -3.50
CA GLN A 390 -16.06 4.00 -2.31
C GLN A 390 -14.57 4.30 -2.14
N CYS A 391 -14.26 5.53 -1.73
CA CYS A 391 -12.89 5.93 -1.43
C CYS A 391 -12.65 5.99 0.07
N PHE A 392 -11.43 5.67 0.48
CA PHE A 392 -10.95 5.83 1.85
C PHE A 392 -9.59 6.53 1.82
N ASP A 393 -9.28 7.28 2.87
CA ASP A 393 -7.93 7.77 3.10
C ASP A 393 -7.07 6.73 3.83
N LEU A 394 -5.80 7.07 4.06
CA LEU A 394 -4.83 6.23 4.77
C LEU A 394 -5.27 5.85 6.19
N GLY A 395 -6.14 6.65 6.83
CA GLY A 395 -6.74 6.35 8.14
C GLY A 395 -7.96 5.44 8.07
N LEU A 396 -8.29 4.88 6.90
CA LEU A 396 -9.56 4.21 6.59
C LEU A 396 -10.82 5.07 6.87
N SER A 397 -10.69 6.39 6.90
CA SER A 397 -11.86 7.27 6.97
C SER A 397 -12.47 7.43 5.58
N PRO A 398 -13.81 7.27 5.43
CA PRO A 398 -14.45 7.33 4.12
C PRO A 398 -14.32 8.72 3.51
N LEU A 399 -13.93 8.79 2.25
CA LEU A 399 -13.86 10.00 1.44
C LEU A 399 -14.94 9.89 0.36
N ARG A 400 -15.91 10.81 0.39
CA ARG A 400 -17.05 10.76 -0.54
C ARG A 400 -16.55 10.94 -1.97
N LEU A 401 -16.95 10.05 -2.88
CA LEU A 401 -16.67 10.15 -4.31
C LEU A 401 -17.94 10.59 -5.03
N GLN A 402 -17.93 11.76 -5.64
CA GLN A 402 -19.10 12.38 -6.26
C GLN A 402 -18.83 12.71 -7.72
N LEU A 403 -19.72 12.32 -8.62
CA LEU A 403 -19.68 12.78 -10.00
C LEU A 403 -20.13 14.25 -10.08
N VAL A 404 -19.58 15.01 -11.03
CA VAL A 404 -20.06 16.36 -11.32
C VAL A 404 -21.55 16.29 -11.65
N PHE A 405 -22.40 16.83 -10.79
CA PHE A 405 -23.86 16.79 -10.93
C PHE A 405 -24.43 18.11 -10.40
N GLU A 406 -25.61 18.51 -10.86
CA GLU A 406 -26.25 19.76 -10.42
C GLU A 406 -26.76 19.68 -8.98
N GLU A 407 -27.20 18.48 -8.56
CA GLU A 407 -27.68 18.20 -7.21
C GLU A 407 -26.67 17.36 -6.39
N GLU A 408 -26.65 17.58 -5.08
CA GLU A 408 -25.86 16.73 -4.19
C GLU A 408 -26.53 15.37 -4.00
N VAL A 409 -25.96 14.33 -4.59
CA VAL A 409 -26.40 12.94 -4.34
C VAL A 409 -25.89 12.51 -2.97
N ILE A 410 -26.80 12.32 -2.02
CA ILE A 410 -26.49 11.82 -0.68
C ILE A 410 -26.21 10.30 -0.78
N GLY A 411 -24.95 9.91 -0.63
CA GLY A 411 -24.53 8.50 -0.65
C GLY A 411 -23.09 8.32 -0.18
N THR A 412 -22.80 7.16 0.39
CA THR A 412 -21.44 6.78 0.82
C THR A 412 -20.62 6.15 -0.31
N SER A 413 -21.28 5.64 -1.36
CA SER A 413 -20.66 5.03 -2.53
C SER A 413 -21.24 5.57 -3.84
N LEU A 414 -20.38 5.67 -4.86
CA LEU A 414 -20.76 5.98 -6.24
C LEU A 414 -21.30 4.72 -6.92
N GLN A 415 -22.47 4.83 -7.55
CA GLN A 415 -23.21 3.70 -8.13
C GLN A 415 -23.10 3.70 -9.65
N LEU A 416 -22.08 3.04 -10.21
CA LEU A 416 -21.85 3.02 -11.68
C LEU A 416 -22.98 2.32 -12.44
N ALA A 417 -23.69 1.39 -11.80
CA ALA A 417 -24.84 0.67 -12.36
C ALA A 417 -25.98 1.59 -12.81
N LYS A 418 -26.04 2.83 -12.29
CA LYS A 418 -27.00 3.85 -12.74
C LYS A 418 -26.74 4.29 -14.19
N HIS A 419 -25.46 4.35 -14.58
CA HIS A 419 -24.99 4.84 -15.87
C HIS A 419 -24.75 3.69 -16.87
N VAL A 420 -24.39 2.51 -16.37
CA VAL A 420 -24.01 1.36 -17.19
C VAL A 420 -24.63 0.08 -16.61
N LYS A 421 -25.55 -0.56 -17.36
CA LYS A 421 -26.14 -1.84 -16.95
C LYS A 421 -25.43 -3.00 -17.63
N ILE A 422 -24.55 -3.68 -16.89
CA ILE A 422 -23.82 -4.85 -17.40
C ILE A 422 -24.02 -6.04 -16.46
N PRO A 423 -24.56 -7.16 -16.96
CA PRO A 423 -24.92 -8.30 -16.11
C PRO A 423 -23.73 -8.96 -15.42
N GLY A 424 -22.52 -8.83 -15.97
CA GLY A 424 -21.29 -9.34 -15.34
C GLY A 424 -20.54 -8.34 -14.47
N GLY A 425 -21.05 -7.11 -14.31
CA GLY A 425 -20.49 -6.14 -13.37
C GLY A 425 -19.10 -5.58 -13.74
N LEU A 426 -18.42 -5.04 -12.73
CA LEU A 426 -17.09 -4.45 -12.83
C LEU A 426 -16.01 -5.51 -12.58
N GLU A 427 -15.12 -5.73 -13.55
CA GLU A 427 -14.07 -6.77 -13.46
C GLU A 427 -12.72 -6.23 -13.01
N CYS A 428 -12.44 -4.96 -13.27
CA CYS A 428 -11.13 -4.39 -12.98
C CYS A 428 -11.21 -2.87 -12.82
N VAL A 429 -10.41 -2.40 -11.87
CA VAL A 429 -10.13 -1.00 -11.58
C VAL A 429 -8.62 -0.86 -11.60
N GLU A 430 -8.07 0.12 -12.32
CA GLU A 430 -6.63 0.34 -12.40
C GLU A 430 -6.30 1.81 -12.60
N TRP A 431 -5.33 2.34 -11.85
CA TRP A 431 -4.85 3.71 -12.02
C TRP A 431 -4.02 3.84 -13.29
N ALA A 432 -4.16 4.97 -13.99
CA ALA A 432 -3.33 5.33 -15.14
C ALA A 432 -1.90 5.70 -14.70
N HIS A 433 -1.14 4.70 -14.27
CA HIS A 433 0.18 4.86 -13.68
C HIS A 433 1.17 3.84 -14.24
N SER A 434 2.39 4.29 -14.55
CA SER A 434 3.47 3.40 -14.99
C SER A 434 4.65 3.47 -14.04
N SER A 435 4.98 2.34 -13.40
CA SER A 435 6.11 2.24 -12.46
C SER A 435 7.48 2.48 -13.10
N MET A 436 7.55 2.54 -14.44
CA MET A 436 8.77 2.77 -15.22
C MET A 436 9.03 4.25 -15.54
N SER A 437 8.09 5.14 -15.24
CA SER A 437 8.18 6.58 -15.53
C SER A 437 9.00 7.40 -14.53
N GLN A 438 9.56 6.78 -13.48
CA GLN A 438 10.28 7.45 -12.38
C GLN A 438 11.56 8.21 -12.76
N GLY A 439 11.85 8.36 -14.07
CA GLY A 439 12.94 9.19 -14.59
C GLY A 439 12.50 10.59 -15.06
N ALA A 440 11.19 10.87 -15.16
CA ALA A 440 10.68 12.20 -15.49
C ALA A 440 9.90 12.75 -14.28
N GLU A 441 10.61 13.53 -13.47
CA GLU A 441 10.16 14.55 -12.50
C GLU A 441 8.77 14.38 -11.87
N GLY A 442 8.69 14.43 -10.52
CA GLY A 442 7.48 14.32 -9.68
C GLY A 442 6.40 15.41 -9.85
N LEU A 443 6.07 15.74 -11.09
CA LEU A 443 5.01 16.62 -11.57
C LEU A 443 3.90 15.85 -12.30
N GLU A 444 4.01 14.53 -12.46
CA GLU A 444 2.96 13.74 -13.07
C GLU A 444 1.75 13.57 -12.13
N VAL A 445 0.64 14.19 -12.52
CA VAL A 445 -0.65 14.04 -11.85
C VAL A 445 -1.27 12.71 -12.23
N HIS A 446 -1.52 11.87 -11.23
CA HIS A 446 -2.28 10.63 -11.36
C HIS A 446 -3.73 10.88 -10.94
N ASP A 447 -4.60 11.24 -11.88
CA ASP A 447 -6.00 11.56 -11.60
C ASP A 447 -6.99 10.65 -12.32
N LEU A 448 -6.51 9.70 -13.12
CA LEU A 448 -7.33 8.88 -14.00
C LEU A 448 -7.36 7.42 -13.53
N LEU A 449 -8.58 6.91 -13.33
CA LEU A 449 -8.87 5.54 -12.96
C LEU A 449 -9.60 4.86 -14.12
N MET A 450 -9.04 3.80 -14.67
CA MET A 450 -9.71 2.99 -15.69
C MET A 450 -10.60 1.94 -15.04
N LEU A 451 -11.80 1.80 -15.61
CA LEU A 451 -12.83 0.87 -15.21
C LEU A 451 -13.09 -0.07 -16.39
N ARG A 452 -13.01 -1.37 -16.14
CA ARG A 452 -13.33 -2.39 -17.15
C ARG A 452 -14.48 -3.25 -16.67
N PHE A 453 -15.57 -3.20 -17.41
CA PHE A 453 -16.74 -4.00 -17.15
C PHE A 453 -16.69 -5.33 -17.91
N HIS A 454 -17.39 -6.33 -17.39
CA HIS A 454 -17.47 -7.65 -18.01
C HIS A 454 -17.96 -7.57 -19.45
N ARG A 455 -17.14 -8.03 -20.39
CA ARG A 455 -17.40 -7.99 -21.84
C ARG A 455 -17.59 -6.57 -22.41
N GLY A 456 -17.05 -5.57 -21.73
CA GLY A 456 -17.12 -4.17 -22.11
C GLY A 456 -18.48 -3.50 -21.79
N PRO A 457 -18.55 -2.16 -21.92
CA PRO A 457 -17.50 -1.29 -22.42
C PRO A 457 -16.43 -1.00 -21.35
N MET A 458 -15.45 -0.20 -21.73
CA MET A 458 -14.48 0.36 -20.79
C MET A 458 -14.85 1.80 -20.47
N ALA A 459 -14.36 2.30 -19.35
CA ALA A 459 -14.57 3.66 -18.94
C ALA A 459 -13.34 4.23 -18.22
N ALA A 460 -13.30 5.55 -18.13
CA ALA A 460 -12.32 6.29 -17.37
C ALA A 460 -13.05 7.18 -16.36
N LEU A 461 -12.72 7.05 -15.08
CA LEU A 461 -13.15 7.95 -14.03
C LEU A 461 -12.00 8.90 -13.72
N LYS A 462 -12.19 10.19 -14.02
CA LYS A 462 -11.19 11.23 -13.80
C LYS A 462 -11.51 12.02 -12.54
N LEU A 463 -10.62 12.00 -11.57
CA LEU A 463 -10.72 12.81 -10.37
C LEU A 463 -10.37 14.27 -10.70
N ARG A 464 -11.23 15.19 -10.30
CA ARG A 464 -11.00 16.64 -10.41
C ARG A 464 -10.23 17.10 -9.18
N LEU A 465 -8.91 16.96 -9.26
CA LEU A 465 -8.00 17.45 -8.24
C LEU A 465 -7.96 18.98 -8.30
N GLY A 466 -8.58 19.63 -7.33
CA GLY A 466 -8.58 21.09 -7.24
C GLY A 466 -7.17 21.65 -6.97
N VAL A 467 -7.01 22.97 -7.17
CA VAL A 467 -5.76 23.71 -6.88
C VAL A 467 -5.25 23.46 -5.46
N LEU A 468 -6.17 23.20 -4.54
CA LEU A 468 -5.95 23.03 -3.12
C LEU A 468 -5.13 21.79 -2.73
N ASN A 469 -5.08 20.76 -3.59
CA ASN A 469 -4.34 19.53 -3.33
C ASN A 469 -3.02 19.47 -4.12
N GLY A 470 -2.59 20.57 -4.75
CA GLY A 470 -1.37 20.57 -5.59
C GLY A 470 -1.45 19.57 -6.77
N ALA A 471 -2.67 19.14 -7.13
CA ALA A 471 -2.93 18.03 -8.06
C ALA A 471 -2.30 16.69 -7.64
N GLN A 472 -2.10 16.45 -6.35
CA GLN A 472 -1.61 15.20 -5.78
C GLN A 472 -2.65 14.59 -4.81
N LEU A 473 -2.53 13.30 -4.57
CA LEU A 473 -3.38 12.51 -3.68
C LEU A 473 -2.52 11.73 -2.67
N GLY A 474 -1.44 12.36 -2.20
CA GLY A 474 -0.61 11.85 -1.13
C GLY A 474 -1.28 12.01 0.24
N ALA A 475 -0.69 11.36 1.24
CA ALA A 475 -1.19 11.43 2.63
C ALA A 475 -1.20 12.87 3.16
N GLY A 476 -0.16 13.67 2.85
CA GLY A 476 -0.05 15.06 3.28
C GLY A 476 -1.17 15.95 2.70
N GLU A 477 -1.44 15.84 1.41
CA GLU A 477 -2.48 16.63 0.72
C GLU A 477 -3.87 16.29 1.23
N LEU A 478 -4.16 15.00 1.45
CA LEU A 478 -5.44 14.55 1.99
C LEU A 478 -5.62 14.98 3.46
N LEU A 479 -4.55 14.94 4.27
CA LEU A 479 -4.56 15.47 5.63
C LEU A 479 -4.94 16.95 5.64
N GLN A 480 -4.32 17.77 4.77
CA GLN A 480 -4.67 19.19 4.64
C GLN A 480 -6.12 19.39 4.18
N HIS A 481 -6.59 18.58 3.25
CA HIS A 481 -7.96 18.64 2.76
C HIS A 481 -8.97 18.33 3.88
N ARG A 482 -8.73 17.30 4.70
CA ARG A 482 -9.54 16.96 5.88
C ARG A 482 -9.57 18.09 6.91
N LEU A 483 -8.41 18.67 7.23
CA LEU A 483 -8.32 19.80 8.15
C LEU A 483 -9.15 21.01 7.71
N ARG A 484 -9.08 21.37 6.41
CA ARG A 484 -9.89 22.46 5.82
C ARG A 484 -11.38 22.19 5.91
N CYS A 485 -11.79 20.93 5.81
CA CYS A 485 -13.18 20.50 5.99
C CYS A 485 -13.63 20.42 7.46
N GLY A 486 -12.72 20.69 8.42
CA GLY A 486 -12.99 20.59 9.85
C GLY A 486 -12.95 19.16 10.40
N GLU A 487 -12.57 18.18 9.59
CA GLU A 487 -12.54 16.75 9.94
C GLU A 487 -11.19 16.39 10.57
N VAL A 488 -10.98 16.83 11.81
CA VAL A 488 -9.67 16.69 12.48
C VAL A 488 -9.33 15.24 12.81
N ASP A 489 -10.31 14.45 13.26
CA ASP A 489 -10.06 13.04 13.62
C ASP A 489 -9.59 12.20 12.42
N ALA A 490 -10.17 12.45 11.24
CA ALA A 490 -9.70 11.82 10.00
C ALA A 490 -8.28 12.27 9.61
N ALA A 491 -7.95 13.56 9.82
CA ALA A 491 -6.60 14.07 9.60
C ALA A 491 -5.55 13.43 10.55
N ILE A 492 -5.92 13.25 11.83
CA ILE A 492 -5.09 12.54 12.81
C ILE A 492 -4.93 11.06 12.43
N GLY A 493 -6.00 10.41 11.96
CA GLY A 493 -5.95 9.03 11.48
C GLY A 493 -4.98 8.84 10.30
N ILE A 494 -4.95 9.79 9.36
CA ILE A 494 -3.93 9.80 8.29
C ILE A 494 -2.53 9.94 8.89
N LEU A 495 -2.31 10.93 9.75
CA LEU A 495 -1.00 11.19 10.37
C LEU A 495 -0.47 9.98 11.15
N GLY A 496 -1.33 9.28 11.88
CA GLY A 496 -0.96 8.09 12.67
C GLY A 496 -0.51 6.90 11.82
N ASN A 497 -0.93 6.83 10.56
CA ASN A 497 -0.53 5.78 9.62
C ASN A 497 0.61 6.22 8.67
N MET A 498 1.06 7.48 8.76
CA MET A 498 2.24 7.95 8.04
C MET A 498 3.52 7.44 8.71
N ASP A 499 4.60 7.33 7.92
CA ASP A 499 5.87 6.84 8.42
C ASP A 499 6.90 7.95 8.61
N TRP A 500 7.27 8.20 9.86
CA TRP A 500 8.33 9.15 10.20
C TRP A 500 9.71 8.81 9.61
N CYS A 501 10.03 7.52 9.38
CA CYS A 501 11.36 7.15 8.87
C CYS A 501 11.55 7.51 7.40
N MET A 502 10.51 7.36 6.57
CA MET A 502 10.56 7.68 5.13
C MET A 502 9.99 9.07 4.82
N MET A 503 9.05 9.55 5.63
CA MET A 503 8.27 10.77 5.39
C MET A 503 8.40 11.79 6.52
N GLY A 504 9.54 11.84 7.23
CA GLY A 504 9.72 12.67 8.43
C GLY A 504 9.30 14.14 8.25
N ALA A 505 9.68 14.76 7.12
CA ALA A 505 9.27 16.12 6.80
C ALA A 505 7.75 16.29 6.60
N ASP A 506 7.08 15.31 5.98
CA ASP A 506 5.62 15.34 5.78
C ASP A 506 4.87 15.07 7.08
N CYS A 507 5.32 14.12 7.88
CA CYS A 507 4.79 13.86 9.22
C CYS A 507 4.89 15.12 10.09
N PHE A 508 6.04 15.78 10.08
CA PHE A 508 6.25 17.02 10.83
C PHE A 508 5.34 18.15 10.33
N ARG A 509 5.24 18.36 9.00
CA ARG A 509 4.30 19.34 8.41
C ARG A 509 2.85 19.04 8.76
N GLY A 510 2.45 17.77 8.71
CA GLY A 510 1.12 17.30 9.09
C GLY A 510 0.82 17.60 10.56
N LEU A 511 1.71 17.18 11.45
CA LEU A 511 1.61 17.43 12.90
C LEU A 511 1.45 18.91 13.21
N ILE A 512 2.33 19.77 12.67
CA ILE A 512 2.22 21.22 12.86
C ILE A 512 0.87 21.75 12.39
N SER A 513 0.42 21.32 11.21
CA SER A 513 -0.82 21.82 10.62
C SER A 513 -2.04 21.47 11.46
N VAL A 514 -2.08 20.25 12.00
CA VAL A 514 -3.13 19.81 12.93
C VAL A 514 -3.06 20.62 14.22
N THR A 515 -1.88 20.72 14.84
CA THR A 515 -1.69 21.43 16.11
C THR A 515 -2.03 22.92 15.99
N ASP A 516 -1.56 23.62 14.96
CA ASP A 516 -1.88 25.04 14.74
C ASP A 516 -3.36 25.27 14.45
N HIS A 517 -4.02 24.35 13.74
CA HIS A 517 -5.47 24.42 13.52
C HIS A 517 -6.25 24.29 14.82
N LEU A 518 -5.82 23.38 15.71
CA LEU A 518 -6.45 23.15 17.01
C LEU A 518 -6.19 24.29 18.01
N LEU A 519 -4.96 24.81 18.08
CA LEU A 519 -4.59 25.91 18.98
C LEU A 519 -5.31 27.25 18.65
N ARG A 520 -5.90 27.36 17.46
CA ARG A 520 -6.74 28.52 17.08
C ARG A 520 -8.20 28.40 17.54
N LYS A 521 -8.62 27.21 17.97
CA LYS A 521 -9.97 26.93 18.48
C LYS A 521 -9.99 27.09 20.01
N PRO A 522 -11.16 27.35 20.62
CA PRO A 522 -11.28 27.31 22.07
C PRO A 522 -11.06 25.88 22.58
N LEU A 523 -10.37 25.74 23.72
CA LEU A 523 -10.14 24.43 24.33
C LEU A 523 -11.44 23.86 24.90
N ASN A 524 -11.84 22.71 24.36
CA ASN A 524 -12.84 21.80 24.90
C ASN A 524 -12.26 20.38 25.00
N GLU A 525 -12.99 19.45 25.63
CA GLU A 525 -12.53 18.06 25.83
C GLU A 525 -12.11 17.37 24.52
N GLN A 526 -12.81 17.63 23.41
CA GLN A 526 -12.47 17.05 22.11
C GLN A 526 -11.16 17.62 21.55
N THR A 527 -11.00 18.95 21.54
CA THR A 527 -9.77 19.60 21.05
C THR A 527 -8.56 19.27 21.93
N GLU A 528 -8.77 19.10 23.23
CA GLU A 528 -7.75 18.64 24.17
C GLU A 528 -7.28 17.23 23.81
N ALA A 529 -8.21 16.28 23.67
CA ALA A 529 -7.91 14.91 23.26
C ALA A 529 -7.25 14.84 21.87
N GLN A 530 -7.68 15.68 20.91
CA GLN A 530 -7.10 15.76 19.58
C GLN A 530 -5.66 16.31 19.62
N LEU A 531 -5.37 17.31 20.47
CA LEU A 531 -4.01 17.84 20.66
C LEU A 531 -3.09 16.80 21.31
N GLU A 532 -3.58 16.09 22.32
CA GLU A 532 -2.87 14.99 22.97
C GLU A 532 -2.57 13.86 21.97
N ALA A 533 -3.58 13.40 21.21
CA ALA A 533 -3.40 12.38 20.19
C ALA A 533 -2.39 12.81 19.11
N THR A 534 -2.45 14.06 18.65
CA THR A 534 -1.55 14.60 17.64
C THR A 534 -0.09 14.61 18.11
N LEU A 535 0.17 15.13 19.32
CA LEU A 535 1.52 15.14 19.89
C LEU A 535 2.00 13.71 20.23
N GLY A 536 1.08 12.82 20.60
CA GLY A 536 1.37 11.42 20.86
C GLY A 536 1.87 10.63 19.67
N MET A 537 1.59 11.07 18.43
CA MET A 537 2.18 10.46 17.24
C MET A 537 3.72 10.56 17.21
N PHE A 538 4.32 11.46 17.98
CA PHE A 538 5.77 11.58 18.13
C PHE A 538 6.27 11.12 19.51
N TYR A 539 5.56 11.48 20.59
CA TYR A 539 6.01 11.20 21.96
C TYR A 539 5.59 9.84 22.52
N SER A 540 4.51 9.23 22.01
CA SER A 540 4.10 7.85 22.34
C SER A 540 3.71 7.11 21.06
N PRO A 541 4.66 6.99 20.11
CA PRO A 541 4.36 6.44 18.81
C PRO A 541 4.08 4.94 18.94
N SER A 542 3.10 4.43 18.18
CA SER A 542 2.81 2.98 18.15
C SER A 542 3.99 2.14 17.66
N ARG A 543 4.95 2.77 16.97
CA ARG A 543 6.24 2.19 16.59
C ARG A 543 7.36 3.08 17.10
N ALA A 544 8.38 2.48 17.71
CA ALA A 544 9.57 3.21 18.12
C ALA A 544 10.16 3.98 16.92
N LEU A 545 10.42 5.27 17.14
CA LEU A 545 11.09 6.12 16.17
C LEU A 545 12.59 5.81 16.18
N THR A 546 13.26 6.00 15.05
CA THR A 546 14.72 5.89 14.99
C THR A 546 15.37 7.10 15.65
N ASP A 547 16.56 6.92 16.22
CA ASP A 547 17.32 8.00 16.86
C ASP A 547 17.54 9.19 15.92
N THR A 548 17.68 8.95 14.62
CA THR A 548 17.82 9.99 13.59
C THR A 548 16.59 10.89 13.53
N VAL A 549 15.39 10.30 13.53
CA VAL A 549 14.12 11.04 13.51
C VAL A 549 13.94 11.82 14.80
N ILE A 550 14.26 11.19 15.95
CA ILE A 550 14.14 11.84 17.25
C ILE A 550 15.05 13.07 17.31
N LEU A 551 16.33 12.92 16.95
CA LEU A 551 17.31 14.01 16.98
C LEU A 551 16.91 15.18 16.06
N GLU A 552 16.32 14.90 14.90
CA GLU A 552 15.92 15.94 13.94
C GLU A 552 14.67 16.71 14.37
N PHE A 553 13.64 16.03 14.89
CA PHE A 553 12.32 16.62 15.09
C PHE A 553 11.96 16.92 16.55
N ARG A 554 12.71 16.41 17.54
CA ARG A 554 12.42 16.61 18.97
C ARG A 554 12.34 18.08 19.36
N ASP A 555 13.35 18.88 19.02
CA ASP A 555 13.41 20.29 19.41
C ASP A 555 12.27 21.12 18.77
N PRO A 556 12.01 21.03 17.46
CA PRO A 556 10.86 21.70 16.85
C PRO A 556 9.52 21.28 17.47
N ILE A 557 9.27 19.98 17.69
CA ILE A 557 8.00 19.47 18.23
C ILE A 557 7.83 19.88 19.70
N SER A 558 8.90 19.90 20.48
CA SER A 558 8.89 20.35 21.88
C SER A 558 8.38 21.78 22.04
N ARG A 559 8.62 22.66 21.06
CA ARG A 559 8.04 24.02 21.06
C ARG A 559 6.51 24.01 20.94
N TYR A 560 5.95 23.07 20.18
CA TYR A 560 4.50 22.90 20.06
C TYR A 560 3.88 22.28 21.32
N ALA A 561 4.57 21.32 21.94
CA ALA A 561 4.16 20.77 23.23
C ALA A 561 4.12 21.86 24.31
N ARG A 562 5.14 22.75 24.35
CA ARG A 562 5.13 23.93 25.23
C ARG A 562 3.99 24.90 24.89
N ARG A 563 3.67 25.13 23.61
CA ARG A 563 2.50 25.96 23.24
C ARG A 563 1.19 25.36 23.74
N PHE A 564 1.03 24.04 23.65
CA PHE A 564 -0.12 23.34 24.18
C PHE A 564 -0.21 23.46 25.71
N PHE A 565 0.91 23.29 26.43
CA PHE A 565 0.99 23.53 27.87
C PHE A 565 0.45 24.92 28.27
N HIS A 566 0.92 25.98 27.60
CA HIS A 566 0.43 27.33 27.88
C HIS A 566 -1.05 27.53 27.50
N HIS A 567 -1.52 26.80 26.49
CA HIS A 567 -2.93 26.80 26.13
C HIS A 567 -3.79 26.16 27.23
N LEU A 568 -3.34 25.06 27.85
CA LEU A 568 -3.99 24.44 29.02
C LEU A 568 -4.04 25.40 30.21
N LEU A 569 -2.96 26.14 30.50
CA LEU A 569 -2.91 27.12 31.59
C LEU A 569 -3.96 28.24 31.40
N ARG A 570 -4.11 28.75 30.17
CA ARG A 570 -5.10 29.80 29.86
C ARG A 570 -6.54 29.32 30.08
N HIS A 571 -6.79 28.03 29.93
CA HIS A 571 -8.09 27.40 30.13
C HIS A 571 -8.24 26.74 31.51
N GLN A 572 -7.32 27.02 32.46
CA GLN A 572 -7.34 26.51 33.84
C GLN A 572 -7.35 24.97 33.95
N ARG A 573 -6.77 24.26 32.97
CA ARG A 573 -6.65 22.79 32.98
C ARG A 573 -5.34 22.37 33.64
N PHE A 574 -5.18 22.72 34.92
CA PHE A 574 -3.88 22.64 35.59
C PHE A 574 -3.36 21.21 35.80
N GLU A 575 -4.22 20.24 36.07
CA GLU A 575 -3.83 18.83 36.24
C GLU A 575 -3.17 18.28 34.96
N LYS A 576 -3.80 18.53 33.81
CA LYS A 576 -3.28 18.13 32.50
C LYS A 576 -2.00 18.88 32.14
N ALA A 577 -1.93 20.17 32.47
CA ALA A 577 -0.70 20.94 32.30
C ALA A 577 0.45 20.36 33.14
N PHE A 578 0.17 19.95 34.39
CA PHE A 578 1.15 19.29 35.26
C PHE A 578 1.66 17.97 34.67
N LEU A 579 0.76 17.13 34.15
CA LEU A 579 1.13 15.88 33.48
C LEU A 579 2.00 16.12 32.25
N LEU A 580 1.60 17.05 31.38
CA LEU A 580 2.39 17.40 30.20
C LEU A 580 3.78 17.95 30.57
N ALA A 581 3.90 18.71 31.67
CA ALA A 581 5.20 19.17 32.17
C ALA A 581 6.07 18.01 32.69
N LEU A 582 5.47 16.98 33.29
CA LEU A 582 6.19 15.74 33.65
C LEU A 582 6.72 15.03 32.41
N ASP A 583 5.91 14.92 31.35
CA ASP A 583 6.30 14.21 30.14
C ASP A 583 7.40 14.94 29.35
N ILE A 584 7.35 16.28 29.30
CA ILE A 584 8.40 17.09 28.67
C ILE A 584 9.67 17.15 29.54
N ARG A 585 9.54 16.92 30.85
CA ARG A 585 10.60 17.03 31.88
C ARG A 585 11.33 18.38 31.84
N ALA A 586 10.59 19.48 31.83
CA ALA A 586 11.17 20.81 31.76
C ALA A 586 10.83 21.65 33.01
N ARG A 587 11.88 22.11 33.70
CA ARG A 587 11.79 22.85 34.97
C ARG A 587 11.03 24.17 34.85
N ASP A 588 11.24 24.89 33.75
CA ASP A 588 10.58 26.15 33.43
C ASP A 588 9.05 26.01 33.46
N LEU A 589 8.51 24.95 32.84
CA LEU A 589 7.07 24.70 32.81
C LEU A 589 6.48 24.47 34.20
N PHE A 590 7.19 23.78 35.09
CA PHE A 590 6.73 23.61 36.48
C PHE A 590 6.71 24.92 37.25
N MET A 591 7.67 25.81 37.00
CA MET A 591 7.69 27.15 37.61
C MET A 591 6.56 28.04 37.07
N ASP A 592 6.28 27.99 35.78
CA ASP A 592 5.15 28.71 35.17
C ASP A 592 3.82 28.22 35.75
N LEU A 593 3.64 26.90 35.90
CA LEU A 593 2.47 26.32 36.56
C LEU A 593 2.36 26.75 38.02
N HIS A 594 3.48 26.82 38.77
CA HIS A 594 3.48 27.26 40.16
C HIS A 594 2.90 28.67 40.32
N TYR A 595 3.39 29.63 39.51
CA TYR A 595 2.92 31.02 39.60
C TYR A 595 1.45 31.13 39.21
N VAL A 596 1.03 30.51 38.09
CA VAL A 596 -0.36 30.57 37.62
C VAL A 596 -1.32 29.85 38.57
N ALA A 597 -0.94 28.71 39.15
CA ALA A 597 -1.78 27.99 40.12
C ALA A 597 -1.93 28.79 41.41
N ARG A 598 -0.86 29.44 41.89
CA ARG A 598 -0.90 30.31 43.07
C ARG A 598 -1.84 31.50 42.86
N ASP A 599 -1.78 32.14 41.70
CA ASP A 599 -2.60 33.31 41.37
C ASP A 599 -4.10 32.95 41.20
N ASN A 600 -4.40 31.72 40.78
CA ASN A 600 -5.79 31.22 40.66
C ASN A 600 -6.32 30.56 41.95
N GLY A 601 -5.56 30.56 43.04
CA GLY A 601 -6.02 30.06 44.35
C GLY A 601 -5.87 28.54 44.55
N GLU A 602 -4.95 27.88 43.84
CA GLU A 602 -4.66 26.44 43.93
C GLU A 602 -3.29 26.18 44.62
N PRO A 603 -3.16 26.38 45.95
CA PRO A 603 -1.87 26.36 46.64
C PRO A 603 -1.24 24.96 46.72
N VAL A 604 -2.08 23.91 46.74
CA VAL A 604 -1.61 22.52 46.79
C VAL A 604 -0.83 22.20 45.51
N LEU A 605 -1.44 22.45 44.35
CA LEU A 605 -0.79 22.22 43.07
C LEU A 605 0.44 23.10 42.88
N ALA A 606 0.38 24.36 43.31
CA ALA A 606 1.54 25.26 43.28
C ALA A 606 2.72 24.71 44.09
N SER A 607 2.48 24.16 45.28
CA SER A 607 3.54 23.56 46.12
C SER A 607 4.13 22.29 45.50
N VAL A 608 3.30 21.46 44.86
CA VAL A 608 3.73 20.23 44.19
C VAL A 608 4.55 20.56 42.95
N ALA A 609 4.13 21.53 42.14
CA ALA A 609 4.87 22.00 40.97
C ALA A 609 6.25 22.57 41.37
N GLN A 610 6.32 23.36 42.44
CA GLN A 610 7.60 23.88 42.94
C GLN A 610 8.56 22.78 43.40
N ARG A 611 8.04 21.76 44.11
CA ARG A 611 8.85 20.61 44.54
C ARG A 611 9.40 19.85 43.33
N LYS A 612 8.58 19.59 42.32
CA LYS A 612 9.01 18.92 41.09
C LYS A 612 10.04 19.72 40.29
N ALA A 613 9.91 21.04 40.23
CA ALA A 613 10.94 21.89 39.62
C ALA A 613 12.30 21.76 40.33
N GLN A 614 12.31 21.67 41.66
CA GLN A 614 13.52 21.50 42.46
C GLN A 614 14.15 20.12 42.29
N GLU A 615 13.34 19.06 42.19
CA GLU A 615 13.83 17.70 41.93
C GLU A 615 14.59 17.62 40.59
N LEU A 616 14.06 18.23 39.53
CA LEU A 616 14.73 18.28 38.22
C LEU A 616 16.03 19.10 38.23
N ASP A 617 16.08 20.19 39.01
CA ASP A 617 17.30 21.01 39.21
C ASP A 617 18.44 20.15 39.80
N VAL A 618 18.12 19.28 40.75
CA VAL A 618 19.09 18.38 41.40
C VAL A 618 19.52 17.25 40.45
N GLU A 619 18.60 16.73 39.63
CA GLU A 619 18.91 15.72 38.60
C GLU A 619 19.82 16.27 37.48
N GLU A 620 19.61 17.51 37.04
CA GLU A 620 20.46 18.16 36.04
C GLU A 620 21.87 18.44 36.58
N VAL A 621 22.00 18.91 37.83
CA VAL A 621 23.31 19.17 38.46
C VAL A 621 24.09 17.87 38.68
N THR A 622 23.43 16.78 39.08
CA THR A 622 24.09 15.48 39.32
C THR A 622 24.52 14.76 38.04
N THR A 623 23.83 15.00 36.92
CA THR A 623 24.22 14.47 35.61
C THR A 623 25.35 15.27 34.97
N SER A 624 25.37 16.60 35.13
CA SER A 624 26.50 17.44 34.69
C SER A 624 27.79 17.18 35.50
N ASP A 625 27.68 16.94 36.80
CA ASP A 625 28.83 16.65 37.66
C ASP A 625 29.50 15.31 37.31
N GLN A 626 28.75 14.33 36.78
CA GLN A 626 29.31 13.05 36.33
C GLN A 626 30.03 13.14 34.97
N GLU A 627 29.58 14.01 34.06
CA GLU A 627 30.27 14.27 32.78
C GLU A 627 31.53 15.13 32.97
N GLU A 628 31.52 16.12 33.87
CA GLU A 628 32.72 16.89 34.23
C GLU A 628 33.76 16.07 35.02
N SER A 629 33.30 15.07 35.80
CA SER A 629 34.18 14.13 36.51
C SER A 629 34.92 13.15 35.57
N GLN A 630 34.44 12.94 34.34
CA GLN A 630 35.16 12.13 33.34
C GLN A 630 36.19 12.95 32.53
N HIS A 631 36.03 14.28 32.45
CA HIS A 631 36.98 15.16 31.77
C HIS A 631 38.12 15.66 32.68
N THR A 632 38.02 15.50 34.00
CA THR A 632 39.04 15.96 34.97
C THR A 632 40.04 14.88 35.43
N VAL A 633 39.90 13.62 34.99
CA VAL A 633 40.81 12.50 35.40
C VAL A 633 41.95 12.22 34.39
N LYS A 634 42.14 13.06 33.37
CA LYS A 634 43.34 12.98 32.50
C LYS A 634 44.07 14.32 32.39
N GLN A 635 44.58 14.85 33.49
CA GLN A 635 45.73 15.78 33.47
C GLN A 635 46.33 15.95 34.86
N ASN A 636 47.35 15.12 35.15
CA ASN A 636 48.44 15.23 36.14
C ASN A 636 49.04 13.80 36.20
N GLU A 637 50.23 13.43 35.74
CA GLU A 637 51.53 14.08 35.55
C GLU A 637 52.23 13.40 34.35
N VAL A 638 52.85 14.14 33.42
CA VAL A 638 54.21 13.84 32.91
C VAL A 638 54.84 15.16 32.44
N SER A 639 56.03 15.42 32.96
CA SER A 639 56.89 16.59 32.86
C SER A 639 57.32 16.99 31.43
N LEU A 640 57.41 18.30 31.17
CA LEU A 640 58.20 18.91 30.09
C LEU A 640 59.67 18.98 30.52
N SER A 641 60.68 18.77 29.67
CA SER A 641 61.10 19.63 28.54
C SER A 641 62.45 19.11 27.97
N PRO A 642 63.10 19.74 26.96
CA PRO A 642 62.65 20.72 25.97
C PRO A 642 62.98 20.31 24.51
N ILE A 643 62.44 21.00 23.49
CA ILE A 643 63.21 21.53 22.34
C ILE A 643 62.34 22.52 21.52
N LYS A 644 62.84 23.76 21.50
CA LYS A 644 62.88 24.85 20.50
C LYS A 644 61.93 24.85 19.26
N THR A 645 61.22 25.98 19.17
CA THR A 645 61.04 26.93 18.02
C THR A 645 60.43 26.49 16.67
N HIS A 646 59.27 27.10 16.34
CA HIS A 646 58.84 27.77 15.08
C HIS A 646 58.96 27.03 13.70
N PRO A 647 58.28 27.50 12.62
CA PRO A 647 56.83 27.55 12.41
C PRO A 647 56.42 27.01 10.99
N GLU A 648 55.12 27.11 10.68
CA GLU A 648 54.54 27.38 9.34
C GLU A 648 54.53 26.34 8.18
N TRP A 649 53.36 26.37 7.53
CA TRP A 649 53.07 26.23 6.10
C TRP A 649 52.82 24.85 5.43
N THR A 650 51.53 24.64 5.16
CA THR A 650 50.88 24.39 3.84
C THR A 650 51.38 23.28 2.92
N ASN A 651 50.44 22.38 2.67
CA ASN A 651 49.96 21.86 1.38
C ASN A 651 50.84 21.03 0.42
N HIS A 652 50.11 20.04 -0.11
CA HIS A 652 50.27 19.31 -1.37
C HIS A 652 51.31 18.18 -1.43
N GLY A 653 50.75 16.96 -1.59
CA GLY A 653 50.75 16.39 -2.93
C GLY A 653 51.41 15.02 -3.11
N LYS A 654 50.54 14.05 -3.40
CA LYS A 654 50.70 12.95 -4.38
C LYS A 654 51.56 11.73 -4.02
N ALA A 655 50.98 10.62 -4.51
CA ALA A 655 51.60 9.40 -5.02
C ALA A 655 52.23 8.45 -3.99
N ARG A 656 52.28 7.13 -4.19
CA ARG A 656 51.52 6.10 -4.93
C ARG A 656 52.29 4.81 -4.58
N LYS A 657 51.57 3.68 -4.56
CA LYS A 657 52.02 2.33 -4.97
C LYS A 657 52.85 1.44 -4.03
N ASN A 658 52.33 0.20 -4.00
CA ASN A 658 53.01 -1.10 -4.11
C ASN A 658 53.68 -1.61 -2.82
N THR A 659 53.61 -2.88 -2.41
CA THR A 659 53.40 -4.18 -3.08
C THR A 659 53.16 -5.21 -1.95
N ARG A 660 52.20 -6.15 -2.04
CA ARG A 660 52.33 -7.55 -2.54
C ARG A 660 53.40 -8.36 -1.74
N VAL A 661 53.11 -9.51 -1.10
CA VAL A 661 52.97 -10.86 -1.71
C VAL A 661 52.73 -11.92 -0.60
N ASP A 662 51.89 -12.93 -0.92
CA ASP A 662 51.81 -14.37 -0.54
C ASP A 662 52.40 -14.89 0.80
N SER A 663 51.81 -15.88 1.50
CA SER A 663 51.66 -17.27 1.01
C SER A 663 50.92 -18.19 2.00
N LYS A 664 50.02 -19.03 1.45
CA LYS A 664 49.77 -20.47 1.73
C LYS A 664 50.34 -21.12 3.02
N ARG A 665 49.52 -21.89 3.77
CA ARG A 665 49.31 -23.36 3.65
C ARG A 665 48.36 -23.91 4.73
N LYS A 666 47.98 -25.18 4.55
CA LYS A 666 46.73 -25.86 4.94
C LYS A 666 47.05 -27.13 5.75
N MET A 667 46.16 -27.50 6.70
CA MET A 667 45.86 -28.86 7.24
C MET A 667 46.96 -29.59 8.03
N ASP A 668 46.71 -30.38 9.08
CA ASP A 668 45.60 -31.32 9.34
C ASP A 668 45.51 -31.78 10.84
N ARG A 669 44.29 -32.18 11.26
CA ARG A 669 43.85 -33.33 12.15
C ARG A 669 44.58 -33.65 13.49
N GLU A 670 43.95 -34.11 14.59
CA GLU A 670 42.79 -35.01 14.75
C GLU A 670 42.27 -35.13 16.23
N ARG A 671 40.94 -35.33 16.37
CA ARG A 671 40.13 -36.18 17.30
C ARG A 671 40.16 -36.14 18.86
N GLY A 672 38.93 -36.07 19.42
CA GLY A 672 38.41 -36.92 20.52
C GLY A 672 37.65 -36.19 21.65
N LYS A 673 36.31 -36.03 21.58
CA LYS A 673 35.24 -36.68 22.43
C LYS A 673 35.32 -36.38 23.94
N ASP A 674 34.29 -36.12 24.74
CA ASP A 674 32.81 -35.95 24.70
C ASP A 674 32.46 -35.33 26.10
N LEU A 675 31.38 -34.56 26.25
CA LEU A 675 30.43 -34.55 27.40
C LEU A 675 29.77 -33.18 27.69
N ALA A 676 28.43 -33.24 27.67
CA ALA A 676 27.44 -32.64 28.56
C ALA A 676 27.07 -31.14 28.48
N GLU A 677 25.77 -30.96 28.34
CA GLU A 677 24.93 -29.76 28.38
C GLU A 677 25.02 -29.03 29.73
N THR A 678 24.98 -27.69 29.73
CA THR A 678 24.31 -26.93 30.78
C THR A 678 23.82 -25.56 30.29
N THR A 679 22.51 -25.39 30.39
CA THR A 679 21.70 -24.17 30.38
C THR A 679 22.23 -23.08 31.32
N VAL A 680 22.30 -21.83 30.85
CA VAL A 680 22.53 -20.64 31.69
C VAL A 680 21.23 -19.85 31.84
N ASN A 681 20.78 -19.79 33.08
CA ASN A 681 19.67 -19.04 33.62
C ASN A 681 20.08 -17.57 33.82
N PRO A 682 19.30 -16.56 33.39
CA PRO A 682 19.52 -15.18 33.80
C PRO A 682 18.43 -14.76 34.80
N SER A 683 18.78 -14.68 36.09
CA SER A 683 18.03 -13.87 37.06
C SER A 683 18.95 -13.45 38.20
N LEU A 684 18.87 -12.17 38.57
CA LEU A 684 19.19 -11.49 39.85
C LEU A 684 19.27 -9.97 39.53
N TRP A 685 18.17 -9.20 39.47
CA TRP A 685 17.53 -8.42 40.57
C TRP A 685 17.82 -6.90 40.48
N PRO A 686 17.15 -6.00 41.23
CA PRO A 686 15.70 -5.70 41.35
C PRO A 686 15.43 -4.17 41.17
N TRP A 687 14.20 -3.64 41.01
CA TRP A 687 13.25 -3.29 42.08
C TRP A 687 11.80 -3.13 41.56
N THR A 688 10.92 -3.97 42.14
CA THR A 688 9.55 -3.76 42.64
C THR A 688 8.51 -2.87 41.91
N GLN A 689 7.55 -3.54 41.27
CA GLN A 689 6.13 -3.15 41.19
C GLN A 689 5.44 -3.48 42.53
N THR A 690 4.59 -2.58 43.02
CA THR A 690 3.71 -2.82 44.17
C THR A 690 2.39 -3.39 43.64
N GLU A 691 2.11 -4.66 43.94
CA GLU A 691 0.80 -5.28 43.76
C GLU A 691 -0.17 -4.79 44.84
N PHE A 692 -1.38 -4.37 44.44
CA PHE A 692 -2.54 -4.30 45.33
C PHE A 692 -3.51 -5.43 44.96
N THR A 693 -3.75 -6.31 45.92
CA THR A 693 -4.65 -7.46 45.89
C THR A 693 -6.11 -7.02 45.90
N LEU A 694 -6.89 -7.49 44.93
CA LEU A 694 -8.36 -7.36 44.88
C LEU A 694 -9.01 -8.62 45.47
N ASN A 695 -9.67 -8.47 46.61
CA ASN A 695 -10.61 -9.46 47.14
C ASN A 695 -12.01 -9.17 46.59
N HIS A 696 -12.60 -10.16 45.90
CA HIS A 696 -13.98 -10.14 45.43
C HIS A 696 -14.96 -10.51 46.56
N GLN A 697 -15.94 -9.65 46.83
CA GLN A 697 -17.28 -10.09 47.27
C GLN A 697 -18.36 -9.08 46.82
N LYS A 698 -19.57 -9.63 46.64
CA LYS A 698 -20.64 -9.23 45.72
C LYS A 698 -21.53 -8.03 46.13
N ASP A 699 -22.16 -7.48 45.09
CA ASP A 699 -23.46 -6.78 45.00
C ASP A 699 -23.65 -5.39 45.64
N GLN A 700 -23.71 -4.34 44.81
CA GLN A 700 -24.95 -3.62 44.48
C GLN A 700 -24.71 -2.41 43.55
N VAL A 701 -25.74 -2.13 42.75
CA VAL A 701 -25.89 -1.09 41.73
C VAL A 701 -25.64 0.33 42.27
N SER A 702 -24.71 1.09 41.66
CA SER A 702 -24.92 2.53 41.39
C SER A 702 -23.93 3.05 40.34
N LYS A 703 -24.39 4.00 39.51
CA LYS A 703 -23.66 4.67 38.44
C LYS A 703 -22.50 5.50 38.99
N ASP A 704 -21.32 5.38 38.37
CA ASP A 704 -20.32 6.46 38.39
C ASP A 704 -19.60 6.55 37.03
N PRO A 705 -19.45 7.76 36.45
CA PRO A 705 -18.66 8.01 35.24
C PRO A 705 -17.23 8.45 35.60
N ARG A 706 -16.31 8.32 34.63
CA ARG A 706 -14.90 8.80 34.62
C ARG A 706 -13.86 7.84 35.22
N LYS A 707 -13.45 6.86 34.40
CA LYS A 707 -12.05 6.43 34.37
C LYS A 707 -11.34 7.23 33.28
N LEU A 708 -10.39 8.06 33.70
CA LEU A 708 -9.40 8.70 32.84
C LEU A 708 -8.40 7.61 32.39
N GLU A 709 -8.49 7.19 31.14
CA GLU A 709 -7.36 6.52 30.48
C GLU A 709 -6.40 7.60 30.00
N VAL A 710 -5.19 7.62 30.57
CA VAL A 710 -4.10 8.53 30.20
C VAL A 710 -3.05 7.72 29.46
N ILE A 711 -2.69 8.19 28.26
CA ILE A 711 -1.55 7.69 27.49
C ILE A 711 -0.30 8.29 28.12
N HIS A 712 0.53 7.47 28.76
CA HIS A 712 1.88 7.86 29.16
C HIS A 712 2.73 8.05 27.89
N PHE A 713 3.38 9.21 27.76
CA PHE A 713 4.47 9.37 26.80
C PHE A 713 5.65 8.54 27.32
N GLY A 714 5.83 7.37 26.72
CA GLY A 714 6.85 6.40 27.15
C GLY A 714 8.24 7.03 27.17
N ILE A 715 8.98 6.69 28.21
CA ILE A 715 10.39 7.04 28.38
C ILE A 715 11.19 6.39 27.25
N VAL A 716 11.96 7.19 26.52
CA VAL A 716 13.18 6.76 25.85
C VAL A 716 14.34 7.51 26.47
#